data_AF-U1QPT2-F1
#
_entry.id   AF-U1QPT2-F1
#
_cell.length_a   1.000
_cell.length_b   1.000
_cell.length_c   1.000
_cell.angle_alpha   90.00
_cell.angle_beta   90.00
_cell.angle_gamma   90.00
#
_symmetry.space_group_name_H-M   'P 1'
#
loop_
_entity.id
_entity.type
_entity.pdbx_description
1 polymer ?
#
loop_
_entity_poly.entity_id
_entity_poly.type
_entity_poly.pdbx_seq_one_letter_code
_entity_poly.pdbx_strand_id
1 'polypeptide(L)'
;MVAVPAASLMPPAAAVEKPPDGADGLPGADDPGSKVSIKLVGLGNLRGHYLETSGYNPETEEYDLPKDPGLVGIECAVRGIREDFPNTLVVSSGGNIGASPHASSFVQDQPIIYGLNTMKLDASALGVHALDGGVKDLEDRILPASDFPILAANVSGSASLSAEGSGRGVFVKKVDGVRVGFVGVVTDELPVRTLAANREVLSVSPAVATANARAAELKDGDPANGEADIVVVLSHEDMASTATSFSKNVDAVVSGRGAGEYGQVVTGFEGNSIAVVQPHIYGRSFGDILLEYDRTTRKIVSSSAENMWIGHYACRGSSPEVWNKTWEYEGAARDVSKQPLAHIGADFLRGSDGSVPNTNTATESTAADLVADSYHSWITSIKPPGSSHYVGIVSVRDMKNDLTYLESGRHDDIPRPDQDGLVTYGEALSVQPDNKPLAYVTVNGAKLKKLIAHQWRFYAEPPVLNLGLSSNVDVIVDPDATVENGKVPTVREIRVDGQVLGDTDPVVLASTYELLHDNNDFPSPDEDAVVNVGTLQHTVFISYLQSFGDKPLIPSYSKRQVGMSVVPKPGQAGTVTVTMDSLAYTNASEQTLGAQRVRARSGDKEFFSQNIDVSLDRIGPTTGRAVFDLTIPADAPTGACRSAAGATCRWVTVESVDAAGKVLNSFYVEVPADAAPTAAPSAAPSSQATPPSTPSTPPSTGAASSTPSAGPSASVTVTPSATPGAQAAPSASAAPSDGAGAVPDGKATASPGGGDDDGSAAPVGVGGLPAATSGAGTAAPEARGAGGKPIGGSGGWPLARTGTSLGAGVIALTLITGGYLILRRRRQED
;
A
#
# COMPACT_ATOMS: atom_id res chain seq x y z
N MET A 1 3.56 53.88 11.72
CA MET A 1 4.02 54.35 10.40
C MET A 1 5.48 53.96 10.24
N VAL A 2 5.74 52.81 9.62
CA VAL A 2 7.05 52.43 9.07
C VAL A 2 6.75 51.64 7.80
N ALA A 3 7.36 52.05 6.70
CA ALA A 3 7.11 51.57 5.35
C ALA A 3 7.72 50.18 5.12
N VAL A 4 6.98 49.32 4.42
CA VAL A 4 7.46 48.04 3.87
C VAL A 4 7.87 48.28 2.41
N PRO A 5 9.10 47.94 1.99
CA PRO A 5 9.52 48.11 0.61
C PRO A 5 8.96 46.99 -0.28
N ALA A 6 8.50 47.38 -1.47
CA ALA A 6 8.00 46.49 -2.51
C ALA A 6 9.13 45.63 -3.09
N ALA A 7 8.89 44.33 -3.17
CA ALA A 7 9.74 43.39 -3.91
C ALA A 7 9.62 43.65 -5.42
N SER A 8 10.79 43.75 -6.07
CA SER A 8 10.93 43.94 -7.51
C SER A 8 10.46 42.70 -8.27
N LEU A 9 9.49 42.89 -9.17
CA LEU A 9 9.10 41.93 -10.20
C LEU A 9 10.24 41.84 -11.22
N MET A 10 10.92 40.70 -11.30
CA MET A 10 11.73 40.36 -12.46
C MET A 10 10.79 39.90 -13.59
N PRO A 11 10.92 40.41 -14.83
CA PRO A 11 10.11 39.95 -15.95
C PRO A 11 10.55 38.54 -16.41
N PRO A 12 9.65 37.75 -17.02
CA PRO A 12 9.98 36.44 -17.56
C PRO A 12 11.00 36.56 -18.69
N ALA A 13 11.90 35.57 -18.77
CA ALA A 13 12.89 35.45 -19.84
C ALA A 13 12.19 35.48 -21.20
N ALA A 14 12.56 36.46 -22.02
CA ALA A 14 12.06 36.61 -23.37
C ALA A 14 12.48 35.41 -24.22
N ALA A 15 11.56 34.96 -25.07
CA ALA A 15 11.80 33.98 -26.12
C ALA A 15 13.08 34.31 -26.90
N VAL A 16 13.94 33.31 -27.08
CA VAL A 16 15.13 33.42 -27.94
C VAL A 16 14.66 33.67 -29.37
N GLU A 17 14.81 34.92 -29.80
CA GLU A 17 14.56 35.34 -31.17
C GLU A 17 15.60 34.71 -32.10
N LYS A 18 15.15 34.17 -33.23
CA LYS A 18 15.97 33.57 -34.28
C LYS A 18 17.03 34.58 -34.77
N PRO A 19 18.32 34.23 -34.93
CA PRO A 19 19.32 35.18 -35.40
C PRO A 19 19.05 35.58 -36.87
N PRO A 20 19.27 36.86 -37.24
CA PRO A 20 19.16 37.31 -38.62
C PRO A 20 20.35 36.83 -39.46
N ASP A 21 20.06 36.52 -40.73
CA ASP A 21 21.05 36.12 -41.74
C ASP A 21 22.08 37.24 -42.00
N GLY A 22 23.38 36.88 -41.95
CA GLY A 22 24.38 37.33 -42.92
C GLY A 22 25.29 38.54 -42.60
N ALA A 23 26.59 38.23 -42.65
CA ALA A 23 27.76 39.07 -42.99
C ALA A 23 28.37 40.00 -41.91
N ASP A 24 29.53 39.60 -41.37
CA ASP A 24 30.82 40.25 -41.63
C ASP A 24 31.99 39.41 -41.09
N GLY A 25 33.08 39.33 -41.87
CA GLY A 25 34.17 38.38 -41.68
C GLY A 25 35.27 38.80 -40.71
N LEU A 26 35.68 37.86 -39.85
CA LEU A 26 37.00 37.76 -39.20
C LEU A 26 37.38 36.27 -39.11
N PRO A 27 38.63 35.87 -39.45
CA PRO A 27 39.01 34.46 -39.51
C PRO A 27 39.40 33.93 -38.12
N GLY A 28 38.56 33.05 -37.58
CA GLY A 28 38.82 32.32 -36.34
C GLY A 28 37.56 31.75 -35.68
N ALA A 29 36.50 31.48 -36.45
CA ALA A 29 35.22 31.02 -35.93
C ALA A 29 35.20 29.48 -35.84
N ASP A 30 34.88 28.98 -34.64
CA ASP A 30 34.40 27.61 -34.40
C ASP A 30 33.39 27.25 -35.49
N ASP A 31 33.63 26.15 -36.21
CA ASP A 31 32.72 25.64 -37.24
C ASP A 31 31.39 25.22 -36.58
N PRO A 32 30.27 25.94 -36.81
CA PRO A 32 28.98 25.59 -36.23
C PRO A 32 28.44 24.24 -36.73
N GLY A 33 29.03 23.65 -37.79
CA GLY A 33 28.68 22.31 -38.27
C GLY A 33 29.24 21.14 -37.45
N SER A 34 30.11 21.41 -36.47
CA SER A 34 30.77 20.38 -35.66
C SER A 34 30.03 20.01 -34.37
N LYS A 35 29.11 20.87 -33.90
CA LYS A 35 28.37 20.68 -32.65
C LYS A 35 26.99 20.05 -32.91
N VAL A 36 26.59 19.14 -32.02
CA VAL A 36 25.29 18.47 -32.03
C VAL A 36 24.63 18.66 -30.69
N SER A 37 23.49 19.33 -30.68
CA SER A 37 22.58 19.39 -29.54
C SER A 37 21.80 18.07 -29.46
N ILE A 38 21.87 17.39 -28.32
CA ILE A 38 21.10 16.18 -28.02
C ILE A 38 20.26 16.45 -26.78
N LYS A 39 18.95 16.29 -26.90
CA LYS A 39 18.01 16.46 -25.80
C LYS A 39 17.57 15.09 -25.27
N LEU A 40 17.64 14.91 -23.96
CA LEU A 40 17.14 13.73 -23.27
C LEU A 40 15.91 14.15 -22.47
N VAL A 41 14.79 13.47 -22.74
CA VAL A 41 13.55 13.55 -21.95
C VAL A 41 13.46 12.29 -21.10
N GLY A 42 13.73 12.44 -19.82
CA GLY A 42 13.67 11.36 -18.83
C GLY A 42 12.29 11.20 -18.22
N LEU A 43 11.69 10.03 -18.39
CA LEU A 43 10.47 9.59 -17.72
C LEU A 43 10.81 8.55 -16.64
N GLY A 44 9.86 8.23 -15.78
CA GLY A 44 10.01 7.17 -14.79
C GLY A 44 8.86 7.17 -13.81
N ASN A 45 8.76 6.10 -13.03
CA ASN A 45 7.77 6.00 -11.94
C ASN A 45 6.33 6.36 -12.36
N LEU A 46 5.92 5.98 -13.58
CA LEU A 46 4.55 6.23 -14.06
C LEU A 46 3.51 5.41 -13.27
N ARG A 47 3.90 4.24 -12.72
CA ARG A 47 3.06 3.39 -11.85
C ARG A 47 1.65 3.13 -12.39
N GLY A 48 1.47 2.95 -13.70
CA GLY A 48 0.12 2.73 -14.25
C GLY A 48 -0.77 3.98 -14.32
N HIS A 49 -0.29 5.18 -14.02
CA HIS A 49 -1.07 6.41 -14.11
C HIS A 49 -1.22 6.87 -15.57
N TYR A 50 -2.12 6.24 -16.32
CA TYR A 50 -2.41 6.57 -17.72
C TYR A 50 -3.62 7.51 -17.90
N LEU A 51 -4.47 7.62 -16.88
CA LEU A 51 -5.61 8.54 -16.85
C LEU A 51 -5.18 9.91 -16.36
N GLU A 52 -5.77 10.95 -16.94
CA GLU A 52 -5.67 12.30 -16.42
C GLU A 52 -6.49 12.41 -15.14
N THR A 53 -5.93 13.01 -14.10
CA THR A 53 -6.68 13.35 -12.88
C THR A 53 -6.74 14.85 -12.72
N SER A 54 -7.93 15.45 -12.83
CA SER A 54 -8.18 16.86 -12.54
C SER A 54 -9.09 16.99 -11.32
N GLY A 55 -8.83 18.00 -10.48
CA GLY A 55 -9.72 18.35 -9.37
C GLY A 55 -10.80 19.30 -9.88
N TYR A 56 -12.07 19.03 -9.64
CA TYR A 56 -13.11 20.04 -9.80
C TYR A 56 -13.18 20.86 -8.51
N ASN A 57 -12.96 22.17 -8.61
CA ASN A 57 -13.09 23.07 -7.47
C ASN A 57 -14.56 23.55 -7.40
N PRO A 58 -15.34 23.11 -6.38
CA PRO A 58 -16.75 23.47 -6.28
C PRO A 58 -16.97 24.93 -5.87
N GLU A 59 -15.95 25.64 -5.35
CA GLU A 59 -16.05 27.05 -4.98
C GLU A 59 -15.83 27.98 -6.17
N THR A 60 -14.93 27.61 -7.09
CA THR A 60 -14.62 28.41 -8.28
C THR A 60 -15.36 27.93 -9.53
N GLU A 61 -16.01 26.77 -9.48
CA GLU A 61 -16.59 26.06 -10.63
C GLU A 61 -15.59 25.77 -11.76
N GLU A 62 -14.29 25.83 -11.47
CA GLU A 62 -13.21 25.56 -12.41
C GLU A 62 -12.58 24.19 -12.14
N TYR A 63 -12.03 23.58 -13.20
CA TYR A 63 -11.15 22.43 -13.04
C TYR A 63 -9.73 22.94 -12.75
N ASP A 64 -9.14 22.44 -11.67
CA ASP A 64 -7.71 22.56 -11.40
C ASP A 64 -6.93 21.99 -12.57
N LEU A 65 -5.70 22.51 -12.77
CA LEU A 65 -4.74 21.84 -13.65
C LEU A 65 -4.63 20.36 -13.25
N PRO A 66 -4.50 19.45 -14.24
CA PRO A 66 -4.39 18.03 -13.93
C PRO A 66 -3.26 17.77 -12.94
N LYS A 67 -3.59 17.09 -11.83
CA LYS A 67 -2.61 16.63 -10.85
C LYS A 67 -1.70 15.57 -11.47
N ASP A 68 -2.28 14.67 -12.24
CA ASP A 68 -1.60 13.69 -13.09
C ASP A 68 -2.07 13.95 -14.53
N PRO A 69 -1.16 14.19 -15.50
CA PRO A 69 -1.52 14.55 -16.88
C PRO A 69 -2.09 13.38 -17.70
N GLY A 70 -1.92 12.14 -17.22
CA GLY A 70 -2.21 10.93 -17.96
C GLY A 70 -1.39 10.79 -19.25
N LEU A 71 -1.64 9.69 -19.97
CA LEU A 71 -0.88 9.35 -21.17
C LEU A 71 -1.09 10.36 -22.32
N VAL A 72 -2.29 10.95 -22.41
CA VAL A 72 -2.61 11.96 -23.42
C VAL A 72 -1.75 13.21 -23.24
N GLY A 73 -1.62 13.70 -22.00
CA GLY A 73 -0.78 14.85 -21.69
C GLY A 73 0.71 14.55 -21.91
N ILE A 74 1.18 13.37 -21.48
CA ILE A 74 2.58 12.96 -21.66
C ILE A 74 2.93 12.86 -23.15
N GLU A 75 2.13 12.17 -23.95
CA GLU A 75 2.40 12.04 -25.40
C GLU A 75 2.41 13.40 -26.09
N CYS A 76 1.46 14.27 -25.75
CA CYS A 76 1.39 15.58 -26.38
C CYS A 76 2.62 16.44 -26.06
N ALA A 77 3.10 16.41 -24.81
CA ALA A 77 4.33 17.10 -24.40
C ALA A 77 5.55 16.53 -25.13
N VAL A 78 5.73 15.21 -25.15
CA VAL A 78 6.85 14.54 -25.83
C VAL A 78 6.89 14.86 -27.32
N ARG A 79 5.73 14.89 -27.99
CA ARG A 79 5.64 15.25 -29.40
C ARG A 79 6.05 16.71 -29.64
N GLY A 80 5.55 17.64 -28.82
CA GLY A 80 5.95 19.05 -28.89
C GLY A 80 7.46 19.25 -28.70
N ILE A 81 8.07 18.54 -27.74
CA ILE A 81 9.51 18.59 -27.51
C ILE A 81 10.30 18.10 -28.73
N ARG A 82 9.86 17.00 -29.37
CA ARG A 82 10.51 16.49 -30.59
C ARG A 82 10.39 17.43 -31.78
N GLU A 83 9.32 18.20 -31.88
CA GLU A 83 9.15 19.23 -32.90
C GLU A 83 10.13 20.39 -32.68
N ASP A 84 10.31 20.83 -31.43
CA ASP A 84 11.23 21.92 -31.07
C ASP A 84 12.71 21.48 -31.13
N PHE A 85 12.98 20.22 -30.77
CA PHE A 85 14.31 19.62 -30.68
C PHE A 85 14.36 18.29 -31.46
N PRO A 86 14.72 18.30 -32.75
CA PRO A 86 14.70 17.09 -33.59
C PRO A 86 15.60 15.95 -33.10
N ASN A 87 16.70 16.27 -32.41
CA ASN A 87 17.63 15.31 -31.81
C ASN A 87 17.21 14.93 -30.37
N THR A 88 15.92 14.70 -30.15
CA THR A 88 15.39 14.29 -28.85
C THR A 88 15.35 12.77 -28.70
N LEU A 89 15.84 12.31 -27.56
CA LEU A 89 15.76 10.93 -27.07
C LEU A 89 14.85 10.91 -25.84
N VAL A 90 13.85 10.03 -25.82
CA VAL A 90 12.90 9.86 -24.73
C VAL A 90 13.22 8.53 -24.05
N VAL A 91 13.60 8.58 -22.79
CA VAL A 91 14.08 7.41 -22.05
C VAL A 91 13.38 7.27 -20.72
N SER A 92 13.46 6.09 -20.10
CA SER A 92 12.89 5.88 -18.79
C SER A 92 13.86 5.25 -17.79
N SER A 93 13.82 5.71 -16.53
CA SER A 93 14.48 5.06 -15.40
C SER A 93 13.71 3.86 -14.84
N GLY A 94 12.65 3.41 -15.52
CA GLY A 94 11.81 2.28 -15.09
C GLY A 94 10.72 2.68 -14.08
N GLY A 95 10.04 1.69 -13.51
CA GLY A 95 8.91 1.90 -12.58
C GLY A 95 7.63 2.37 -13.26
N ASN A 96 7.49 2.13 -14.56
CA ASN A 96 6.35 2.59 -15.34
C ASN A 96 5.08 1.76 -15.11
N ILE A 97 5.24 0.47 -14.83
CA ILE A 97 4.19 -0.52 -14.62
C ILE A 97 4.34 -1.20 -13.25
N GLY A 98 3.32 -1.94 -12.83
CA GLY A 98 3.22 -2.54 -11.50
C GLY A 98 3.02 -1.49 -10.40
N ALA A 99 2.70 -1.94 -9.18
CA ALA A 99 2.18 -1.06 -8.12
C ALA A 99 1.15 -0.03 -8.63
N SER A 100 0.27 -0.48 -9.53
CA SER A 100 -0.55 0.39 -10.37
C SER A 100 -1.99 0.46 -9.87
N PRO A 101 -2.67 1.62 -10.00
CA PRO A 101 -4.10 1.72 -9.70
C PRO A 101 -4.91 0.68 -10.49
N HIS A 102 -6.05 0.26 -9.94
CA HIS A 102 -6.93 -0.75 -10.55
C HIS A 102 -7.29 -0.47 -12.01
N ALA A 103 -7.47 0.81 -12.40
CA ALA A 103 -7.75 1.21 -13.77
C ALA A 103 -6.68 0.72 -14.77
N SER A 104 -5.44 0.52 -14.31
CA SER A 104 -4.31 0.01 -15.10
C SER A 104 -4.03 -1.45 -14.79
N SER A 105 -4.00 -1.85 -13.51
CA SER A 105 -3.65 -3.22 -13.12
C SER A 105 -4.68 -4.26 -13.58
N PHE A 106 -5.97 -3.92 -13.66
CA PHE A 106 -7.02 -4.81 -14.20
C PHE A 106 -6.83 -5.13 -15.68
N VAL A 107 -6.17 -4.24 -16.42
CA VAL A 107 -5.79 -4.44 -17.82
C VAL A 107 -4.29 -4.69 -17.96
N GLN A 108 -3.66 -5.20 -16.89
CA GLN A 108 -2.26 -5.63 -16.84
C GLN A 108 -1.25 -4.57 -17.31
N ASP A 109 -1.52 -3.29 -17.04
CA ASP A 109 -0.69 -2.14 -17.43
C ASP A 109 -0.44 -1.98 -18.94
N GLN A 110 -1.25 -2.66 -19.77
CA GLN A 110 -1.26 -2.48 -21.23
C GLN A 110 -1.43 -1.01 -21.67
N PRO A 111 -2.20 -0.14 -20.98
CA PRO A 111 -2.29 1.27 -21.34
C PRO A 111 -0.94 1.98 -21.31
N ILE A 112 -0.11 1.73 -20.30
CA ILE A 112 1.22 2.34 -20.17
C ILE A 112 2.16 1.79 -21.24
N ILE A 113 2.20 0.47 -21.44
CA ILE A 113 3.06 -0.14 -22.46
C ILE A 113 2.71 0.41 -23.85
N TYR A 114 1.41 0.41 -24.19
CA TYR A 114 0.90 1.01 -25.42
C TYR A 114 1.33 2.46 -25.58
N GLY A 115 1.20 3.25 -24.50
CA GLY A 115 1.56 4.64 -24.49
C GLY A 115 3.04 4.91 -24.75
N LEU A 116 3.92 4.17 -24.07
CA LEU A 116 5.37 4.26 -24.25
C LEU A 116 5.79 3.83 -25.67
N ASN A 117 5.16 2.81 -26.23
CA ASN A 117 5.36 2.41 -27.64
C ASN A 117 4.91 3.52 -28.60
N THR A 118 3.73 4.10 -28.37
CA THR A 118 3.18 5.21 -29.18
C THR A 118 4.10 6.43 -29.16
N MET A 119 4.64 6.74 -27.98
CA MET A 119 5.64 7.79 -27.79
C MET A 119 7.02 7.41 -28.30
N LYS A 120 7.23 6.21 -28.84
CA LYS A 120 8.50 5.72 -29.35
C LYS A 120 9.62 5.90 -28.32
N LEU A 121 9.42 5.36 -27.12
CA LEU A 121 10.47 5.36 -26.09
C LEU A 121 11.75 4.72 -26.67
N ASP A 122 12.91 5.30 -26.36
CA ASP A 122 14.20 4.87 -26.90
C ASP A 122 14.79 3.70 -26.10
N ALA A 123 14.68 3.75 -24.78
CA ALA A 123 15.09 2.69 -23.86
C ALA A 123 14.48 2.93 -22.47
N SER A 124 14.29 1.87 -21.70
CA SER A 124 13.91 1.93 -20.29
C SER A 124 14.87 1.09 -19.44
N ALA A 125 15.16 1.52 -18.22
CA ALA A 125 15.62 0.57 -17.20
C ALA A 125 14.47 -0.32 -16.74
N LEU A 126 14.79 -1.50 -16.20
CA LEU A 126 13.82 -2.34 -15.49
C LEU A 126 13.46 -1.69 -14.14
N GLY A 127 12.17 -1.53 -13.85
CA GLY A 127 11.69 -1.16 -12.52
C GLY A 127 11.41 -2.37 -11.66
N VAL A 128 11.49 -2.24 -10.33
CA VAL A 128 11.24 -3.37 -9.40
C VAL A 128 9.84 -3.95 -9.58
N HIS A 129 8.84 -3.11 -9.83
CA HIS A 129 7.44 -3.51 -9.95
C HIS A 129 7.05 -4.13 -11.29
N ALA A 130 7.93 -4.10 -12.29
CA ALA A 130 7.76 -4.93 -13.49
C ALA A 130 7.90 -6.44 -13.16
N LEU A 131 8.36 -6.78 -11.95
CA LEU A 131 8.49 -8.14 -11.44
C LEU A 131 7.35 -8.54 -10.47
N ASP A 132 6.34 -7.69 -10.27
CA ASP A 132 5.20 -7.99 -9.38
C ASP A 132 4.44 -9.24 -9.84
N GLY A 133 4.29 -9.43 -11.16
CA GLY A 133 3.72 -10.66 -11.77
C GLY A 133 4.69 -11.84 -11.85
N GLY A 134 5.92 -11.69 -11.35
CA GLY A 134 6.99 -12.67 -11.41
C GLY A 134 7.84 -12.59 -12.70
N VAL A 135 8.99 -13.28 -12.70
CA VAL A 135 9.91 -13.33 -13.86
C VAL A 135 9.21 -13.81 -15.13
N LYS A 136 8.29 -14.78 -15.03
CA LYS A 136 7.57 -15.31 -16.20
C LYS A 136 6.66 -14.27 -16.85
N ASP A 137 5.99 -13.44 -16.05
CA ASP A 137 5.16 -12.35 -16.57
C ASP A 137 6.00 -11.29 -17.28
N LEU A 138 7.18 -10.99 -16.73
CA LEU A 138 8.17 -10.15 -17.41
C LEU A 138 8.53 -10.74 -18.79
N GLU A 139 8.94 -12.01 -18.82
CA GLU A 139 9.44 -12.68 -20.03
C GLU A 139 8.37 -12.90 -21.11
N ASP A 140 7.17 -13.31 -20.72
CA ASP A 140 6.14 -13.77 -21.67
C ASP A 140 5.22 -12.63 -22.12
N ARG A 141 5.09 -11.55 -21.33
CA ARG A 141 4.11 -10.48 -21.57
C ARG A 141 4.74 -9.10 -21.68
N ILE A 142 5.57 -8.69 -20.72
CA ILE A 142 6.06 -7.31 -20.64
C ILE A 142 7.14 -7.04 -21.69
N LEU A 143 8.19 -7.88 -21.76
CA LEU A 143 9.27 -7.72 -22.74
C LEU A 143 8.72 -7.80 -24.18
N PRO A 144 7.91 -8.82 -24.57
CA PRO A 144 7.43 -8.92 -25.95
C PRO A 144 6.42 -7.84 -26.35
N ALA A 145 5.76 -7.18 -25.39
CA ALA A 145 4.82 -6.10 -25.67
C ALA A 145 5.49 -4.72 -25.77
N SER A 146 6.77 -4.60 -25.40
CA SER A 146 7.51 -3.33 -25.41
C SER A 146 8.28 -3.18 -26.73
N ASP A 147 8.05 -2.08 -27.46
CA ASP A 147 8.75 -1.79 -28.73
C ASP A 147 10.14 -1.16 -28.51
N PHE A 148 10.60 -1.16 -27.26
CA PHE A 148 11.84 -0.55 -26.80
C PHE A 148 12.57 -1.51 -25.84
N PRO A 149 13.91 -1.47 -25.78
CA PRO A 149 14.65 -2.36 -24.92
C PRO A 149 14.46 -2.01 -23.44
N ILE A 150 14.21 -3.02 -22.61
CA ILE A 150 14.21 -2.92 -21.14
C ILE A 150 15.55 -3.43 -20.60
N LEU A 151 16.34 -2.53 -20.03
CA LEU A 151 17.73 -2.75 -19.69
C LEU A 151 17.93 -2.99 -18.18
N ALA A 152 18.73 -4.01 -17.84
CA ALA A 152 19.11 -4.31 -16.46
C ALA A 152 20.52 -4.96 -16.40
N ALA A 153 21.57 -4.16 -16.56
CA ALA A 153 22.95 -4.63 -16.63
C ALA A 153 23.45 -5.33 -15.36
N ASN A 154 22.85 -5.02 -14.21
CA ASN A 154 23.20 -5.58 -12.91
C ASN A 154 22.28 -6.71 -12.45
N VAL A 155 21.32 -7.13 -13.27
CA VAL A 155 20.43 -8.26 -12.99
C VAL A 155 20.75 -9.41 -13.94
N SER A 156 20.81 -10.62 -13.39
CA SER A 156 21.05 -11.86 -14.15
C SER A 156 20.08 -12.96 -13.71
N GLY A 157 19.93 -14.01 -14.52
CA GLY A 157 19.06 -15.16 -14.23
C GLY A 157 17.89 -15.33 -15.21
N SER A 158 17.50 -14.27 -15.92
CA SER A 158 16.53 -14.33 -17.02
C SER A 158 17.25 -14.20 -18.36
N ALA A 159 17.09 -15.20 -19.23
CA ALA A 159 17.69 -15.18 -20.57
C ALA A 159 17.03 -14.15 -21.47
N SER A 160 15.70 -13.99 -21.39
CA SER A 160 14.96 -13.01 -22.18
C SER A 160 15.32 -11.59 -21.79
N LEU A 161 15.37 -11.27 -20.49
CA LEU A 161 15.83 -9.96 -20.03
C LEU A 161 17.29 -9.70 -20.40
N SER A 162 18.15 -10.73 -20.30
CA SER A 162 19.55 -10.60 -20.71
C SER A 162 19.69 -10.30 -22.19
N ALA A 163 18.81 -10.83 -23.05
CA ALA A 163 18.85 -10.65 -24.50
C ALA A 163 18.45 -9.24 -24.96
N GLU A 164 17.84 -8.43 -24.10
CA GLU A 164 17.46 -7.05 -24.41
C GLU A 164 18.69 -6.19 -24.74
N GLY A 165 18.50 -5.24 -25.67
CA GLY A 165 19.57 -4.36 -26.16
C GLY A 165 20.71 -5.16 -26.81
N SER A 166 21.90 -5.10 -26.21
CA SER A 166 23.12 -5.77 -26.68
C SER A 166 23.40 -7.13 -26.02
N GLY A 167 22.53 -7.61 -25.14
CA GLY A 167 22.83 -8.81 -24.34
C GLY A 167 23.42 -8.52 -22.95
N ARG A 168 23.67 -7.24 -22.63
CA ARG A 168 24.49 -6.82 -21.47
C ARG A 168 23.81 -5.76 -20.61
N GLY A 169 22.50 -5.54 -20.81
CA GLY A 169 21.75 -4.41 -20.24
C GLY A 169 22.20 -3.05 -20.78
N VAL A 170 22.68 -3.04 -22.03
CA VAL A 170 23.17 -1.84 -22.72
C VAL A 170 22.54 -1.74 -24.10
N PHE A 171 22.18 -0.53 -24.54
CA PHE A 171 21.68 -0.24 -25.88
C PHE A 171 22.38 0.99 -26.46
N VAL A 172 22.81 0.95 -27.73
CA VAL A 172 23.47 2.10 -28.38
C VAL A 172 22.64 2.57 -29.56
N LYS A 173 22.28 3.86 -29.55
CA LYS A 173 21.53 4.52 -30.62
C LYS A 173 22.35 5.64 -31.25
N LYS A 174 22.30 5.75 -32.57
CA LYS A 174 22.94 6.85 -33.30
C LYS A 174 21.94 7.99 -33.54
N VAL A 175 22.30 9.20 -33.12
CA VAL A 175 21.53 10.44 -33.33
C VAL A 175 22.45 11.45 -33.99
N ASP A 176 22.08 11.87 -35.20
CA ASP A 176 22.84 12.83 -36.00
C ASP A 176 24.36 12.57 -35.90
N GLY A 177 24.81 11.40 -36.37
CA GLY A 177 26.23 11.05 -36.36
C GLY A 177 26.82 10.59 -35.02
N VAL A 178 26.24 10.95 -33.88
CA VAL A 178 26.74 10.69 -32.52
C VAL A 178 26.14 9.40 -31.95
N ARG A 179 26.94 8.53 -31.35
CA ARG A 179 26.48 7.29 -30.69
C ARG A 179 26.20 7.56 -29.22
N VAL A 180 24.96 7.38 -28.81
CA VAL A 180 24.51 7.50 -27.42
C VAL A 180 24.28 6.09 -26.88
N GLY A 181 25.05 5.69 -25.89
CA GLY A 181 24.92 4.43 -25.19
C GLY A 181 24.08 4.59 -23.92
N PHE A 182 23.14 3.68 -23.71
CA PHE A 182 22.27 3.61 -22.54
C PHE A 182 22.64 2.40 -21.70
N VAL A 183 22.87 2.60 -20.41
CA VAL A 183 23.13 1.53 -19.45
C VAL A 183 21.99 1.49 -18.44
N GLY A 184 21.21 0.41 -18.42
CA GLY A 184 20.13 0.25 -17.44
C GLY A 184 20.61 -0.45 -16.17
N VAL A 185 20.24 0.04 -14.99
CA VAL A 185 20.50 -0.64 -13.71
C VAL A 185 19.28 -0.57 -12.79
N VAL A 186 19.11 -1.60 -11.97
CA VAL A 186 18.02 -1.75 -11.00
C VAL A 186 18.58 -1.61 -9.59
N THR A 187 17.78 -1.13 -8.65
CA THR A 187 18.22 -0.92 -7.27
C THR A 187 18.84 -2.15 -6.59
N ASP A 188 19.87 -1.90 -5.79
CA ASP A 188 20.51 -2.90 -4.93
C ASP A 188 19.54 -3.47 -3.88
N GLU A 189 18.45 -2.76 -3.59
CA GLU A 189 17.39 -3.18 -2.66
C GLU A 189 16.37 -4.13 -3.30
N LEU A 190 16.51 -4.50 -4.58
CA LEU A 190 15.57 -5.41 -5.25
C LEU A 190 15.30 -6.71 -4.44
N PRO A 191 16.29 -7.38 -3.82
CA PRO A 191 16.04 -8.59 -3.04
C PRO A 191 15.02 -8.39 -1.91
N VAL A 192 15.04 -7.25 -1.23
CA VAL A 192 14.13 -6.96 -0.12
C VAL A 192 12.80 -6.36 -0.57
N ARG A 193 12.63 -6.07 -1.87
CA ARG A 193 11.43 -5.44 -2.45
C ARG A 193 10.71 -6.30 -3.47
N THR A 194 11.04 -7.58 -3.58
CA THR A 194 10.46 -8.49 -4.56
C THR A 194 10.05 -9.82 -3.95
N LEU A 195 9.26 -10.59 -4.68
CA LEU A 195 8.81 -11.92 -4.28
C LEU A 195 10.02 -12.85 -4.08
N ALA A 196 9.92 -13.76 -3.11
CA ALA A 196 10.96 -14.77 -2.88
C ALA A 196 11.23 -15.61 -4.14
N ALA A 197 10.19 -15.94 -4.90
CA ALA A 197 10.30 -16.66 -6.17
C ALA A 197 11.15 -15.92 -7.21
N ASN A 198 11.12 -14.57 -7.23
CA ASN A 198 11.98 -13.80 -8.12
C ASN A 198 13.45 -13.86 -7.65
N ARG A 199 13.70 -13.84 -6.33
CA ARG A 199 15.07 -13.97 -5.78
C ARG A 199 15.69 -15.35 -6.01
N GLU A 200 14.88 -16.40 -6.11
CA GLU A 200 15.37 -17.75 -6.42
C GLU A 200 15.91 -17.85 -7.85
N VAL A 201 15.44 -16.99 -8.76
CA VAL A 201 15.83 -16.97 -10.17
C VAL A 201 16.84 -15.86 -10.46
N LEU A 202 16.63 -14.67 -9.88
CA LEU A 202 17.39 -13.47 -10.20
C LEU A 202 18.52 -13.21 -9.21
N SER A 203 19.68 -12.82 -9.74
CA SER A 203 20.81 -12.32 -8.95
C SER A 203 21.11 -10.86 -9.29
N VAL A 204 21.39 -10.06 -8.26
CA VAL A 204 21.62 -8.61 -8.37
C VAL A 204 23.05 -8.29 -7.98
N SER A 205 23.77 -7.58 -8.85
CA SER A 205 25.08 -7.00 -8.59
C SER A 205 24.96 -5.51 -8.23
N PRO A 206 25.96 -4.90 -7.57
CA PRO A 206 25.89 -3.49 -7.19
C PRO A 206 25.65 -2.58 -8.40
N ALA A 207 24.58 -1.79 -8.36
CA ALA A 207 24.03 -1.03 -9.47
C ALA A 207 25.04 -0.01 -10.00
N VAL A 208 25.54 0.88 -9.14
CA VAL A 208 26.48 1.95 -9.53
C VAL A 208 27.81 1.39 -10.02
N ALA A 209 28.35 0.37 -9.35
CA ALA A 209 29.60 -0.25 -9.79
C ALA A 209 29.45 -0.90 -11.17
N THR A 210 28.33 -1.59 -11.41
CA THR A 210 28.01 -2.20 -12.71
C THR A 210 27.84 -1.14 -13.79
N ALA A 211 27.12 -0.05 -13.50
CA ALA A 211 26.93 1.05 -14.44
C ALA A 211 28.27 1.67 -14.86
N ASN A 212 29.16 1.93 -13.89
CA ASN A 212 30.50 2.47 -14.16
C ASN A 212 31.35 1.50 -15.01
N ALA A 213 31.27 0.19 -14.76
CA ALA A 213 31.97 -0.80 -15.56
C ALA A 213 31.47 -0.82 -17.02
N ARG A 214 30.15 -0.83 -17.23
CA ARG A 214 29.56 -0.76 -18.58
C ARG A 214 29.89 0.55 -19.30
N ALA A 215 29.87 1.67 -18.57
CA ALA A 215 30.26 2.96 -19.14
C ALA A 215 31.73 2.98 -19.58
N ALA A 216 32.63 2.36 -18.81
CA ALA A 216 34.04 2.24 -19.17
C ALA A 216 34.23 1.37 -20.42
N GLU A 217 33.54 0.23 -20.51
CA GLU A 217 33.55 -0.62 -21.70
C GLU A 217 33.10 0.18 -22.93
N LEU A 218 31.99 0.92 -22.85
CA LEU A 218 31.47 1.73 -23.96
C LEU A 218 32.43 2.83 -24.48
N LYS A 219 33.53 3.12 -23.75
CA LYS A 219 34.49 4.20 -24.05
C LYS A 219 35.92 3.69 -24.22
N ASP A 220 36.15 2.37 -24.21
CA ASP A 220 37.50 1.78 -24.18
C ASP A 220 38.14 1.61 -25.57
N GLY A 221 37.36 1.73 -26.65
CA GLY A 221 37.80 1.58 -28.02
C GLY A 221 37.67 0.17 -28.59
N ASP A 222 37.11 -0.79 -27.85
CA ASP A 222 36.81 -2.14 -28.31
C ASP A 222 35.44 -2.20 -29.03
N PRO A 223 35.41 -2.30 -30.37
CA PRO A 223 34.15 -2.36 -31.12
C PRO A 223 33.26 -3.56 -30.77
N ALA A 224 33.78 -4.60 -30.09
CA ALA A 224 33.01 -5.77 -29.70
C ALA A 224 31.95 -5.48 -28.61
N ASN A 225 32.15 -4.44 -27.80
CA ASN A 225 31.21 -4.07 -26.73
C ASN A 225 30.15 -3.05 -27.16
N GLY A 226 30.29 -2.49 -28.37
CA GLY A 226 29.44 -1.41 -28.89
C GLY A 226 29.86 -0.04 -28.38
N GLU A 227 30.82 0.60 -29.03
CA GLU A 227 31.34 1.92 -28.65
C GLU A 227 30.31 3.06 -28.66
N ALA A 228 30.36 3.94 -27.65
CA ALA A 228 29.52 5.12 -27.50
C ALA A 228 30.31 6.41 -27.34
N ASP A 229 29.81 7.48 -27.95
CA ASP A 229 30.37 8.83 -27.85
C ASP A 229 29.86 9.55 -26.59
N ILE A 230 28.62 9.26 -26.19
CA ILE A 230 27.95 9.73 -24.97
C ILE A 230 27.38 8.52 -24.23
N VAL A 231 27.51 8.45 -22.90
CA VAL A 231 26.93 7.38 -22.07
C VAL A 231 25.92 7.97 -21.09
N VAL A 232 24.70 7.45 -21.17
CA VAL A 232 23.57 7.77 -20.30
C VAL A 232 23.23 6.57 -19.43
N VAL A 233 23.21 6.75 -18.10
CA VAL A 233 22.74 5.71 -17.19
C VAL A 233 21.24 5.89 -16.93
N LEU A 234 20.47 4.84 -17.16
CA LEU A 234 19.06 4.74 -16.77
C LEU A 234 19.04 3.96 -15.44
N SER A 235 18.82 4.66 -14.34
CA SER A 235 19.01 4.10 -13.00
C SER A 235 17.67 4.00 -12.26
N HIS A 236 17.22 2.80 -11.93
CA HIS A 236 16.09 2.63 -11.01
C HIS A 236 16.54 2.67 -9.53
N GLU A 237 17.46 3.58 -9.23
CA GLU A 237 17.89 3.97 -7.88
C GLU A 237 17.44 5.39 -7.54
N ASP A 238 17.36 5.69 -6.24
CA ASP A 238 17.08 7.05 -5.77
C ASP A 238 18.33 7.91 -5.81
N MET A 239 18.20 9.01 -6.55
CA MET A 239 19.25 9.96 -6.82
C MET A 239 19.82 10.61 -5.56
N ALA A 240 19.03 10.76 -4.49
CA ALA A 240 19.49 11.33 -3.22
C ALA A 240 20.74 10.62 -2.67
N SER A 241 20.94 9.34 -3.03
CA SER A 241 22.06 8.51 -2.56
C SER A 241 23.17 8.29 -3.59
N THR A 242 22.89 8.43 -4.90
CA THR A 242 23.81 7.96 -5.96
C THR A 242 24.41 9.05 -6.85
N ALA A 243 23.92 10.30 -6.78
CA ALA A 243 24.22 11.34 -7.78
C ALA A 243 25.70 11.53 -8.15
N THR A 244 26.58 11.54 -7.16
CA THR A 244 28.01 11.81 -7.34
C THR A 244 28.85 10.54 -7.48
N SER A 245 28.22 9.37 -7.50
CA SER A 245 28.91 8.07 -7.45
C SER A 245 29.27 7.50 -8.83
N PHE A 246 28.98 8.23 -9.90
CA PHE A 246 29.31 7.82 -11.27
C PHE A 246 30.67 8.37 -11.73
N SER A 247 31.33 7.58 -12.57
CA SER A 247 32.71 7.79 -13.05
C SER A 247 32.81 8.79 -14.19
N LYS A 248 34.03 9.08 -14.66
CA LYS A 248 34.30 9.95 -15.81
C LYS A 248 33.74 9.47 -17.14
N ASN A 249 33.34 8.20 -17.22
CA ASN A 249 32.80 7.62 -18.43
C ASN A 249 31.28 7.79 -18.56
N VAL A 250 30.61 8.31 -17.52
CA VAL A 250 29.18 8.61 -17.51
C VAL A 250 28.98 10.10 -17.75
N ASP A 251 28.16 10.43 -18.74
CA ASP A 251 27.90 11.81 -19.17
C ASP A 251 26.57 12.32 -18.62
N ALA A 252 25.56 11.45 -18.50
CA ALA A 252 24.26 11.79 -17.96
C ALA A 252 23.61 10.63 -17.19
N VAL A 253 22.69 10.96 -16.27
CA VAL A 253 21.91 9.97 -15.50
C VAL A 253 20.45 10.39 -15.46
N VAL A 254 19.57 9.46 -15.81
CA VAL A 254 18.12 9.55 -15.58
C VAL A 254 17.77 8.53 -14.48
N SER A 255 17.43 9.02 -13.30
CA SER A 255 17.13 8.20 -12.11
C SER A 255 15.63 8.04 -11.86
N GLY A 256 15.28 7.18 -10.90
CA GLY A 256 13.89 6.89 -10.54
C GLY A 256 13.76 6.35 -9.11
N ARG A 257 12.80 5.44 -8.87
CA ARG A 257 12.46 4.82 -7.57
C ARG A 257 11.91 5.77 -6.50
N GLY A 258 12.62 6.83 -6.16
CA GLY A 258 12.19 7.85 -5.21
C GLY A 258 11.05 8.71 -5.77
N ALA A 259 10.26 9.31 -4.88
CA ALA A 259 9.23 10.28 -5.25
C ALA A 259 9.77 11.71 -5.34
N GLY A 260 10.98 11.97 -4.84
CA GLY A 260 11.62 13.27 -4.87
C GLY A 260 12.10 13.68 -6.26
N GLU A 261 12.11 14.98 -6.50
CA GLU A 261 12.67 15.57 -7.72
C GLU A 261 14.14 15.94 -7.53
N TYR A 262 14.92 15.70 -8.56
CA TYR A 262 16.31 16.13 -8.64
C TYR A 262 16.66 16.56 -10.06
N GLY A 263 17.33 17.69 -10.23
CA GLY A 263 17.77 18.18 -11.54
C GLY A 263 18.95 19.11 -11.38
N GLN A 264 20.16 18.61 -11.63
CA GLN A 264 21.38 19.43 -11.59
C GLN A 264 22.54 18.76 -12.30
N VAL A 265 23.49 19.57 -12.76
CA VAL A 265 24.80 19.09 -13.20
C VAL A 265 25.69 18.95 -11.98
N VAL A 266 26.15 17.74 -11.70
CA VAL A 266 27.01 17.43 -10.55
C VAL A 266 28.44 17.11 -10.97
N THR A 267 29.35 17.12 -10.01
CA THR A 267 30.70 16.60 -10.17
C THR A 267 30.72 15.13 -9.72
N GLY A 268 31.02 14.21 -10.65
CA GLY A 268 31.26 12.80 -10.36
C GLY A 268 32.51 12.59 -9.51
N PHE A 269 32.69 11.39 -8.97
CA PHE A 269 33.80 11.10 -8.03
C PHE A 269 35.20 11.21 -8.65
N GLU A 270 35.31 11.19 -9.98
CA GLU A 270 36.56 11.42 -10.73
C GLU A 270 36.70 12.86 -11.25
N GLY A 271 35.83 13.78 -10.84
CA GLY A 271 35.92 15.21 -11.16
C GLY A 271 35.26 15.64 -12.48
N ASN A 272 34.59 14.74 -13.19
CA ASN A 272 33.83 15.06 -14.41
C ASN A 272 32.45 15.66 -14.09
N SER A 273 31.92 16.45 -15.01
CA SER A 273 30.53 16.92 -14.94
C SER A 273 29.58 15.82 -15.42
N ILE A 274 28.48 15.63 -14.71
CA ILE A 274 27.42 14.67 -15.05
C ILE A 274 26.08 15.38 -14.98
N ALA A 275 25.31 15.34 -16.07
CA ALA A 275 23.96 15.89 -16.11
C ALA A 275 22.98 14.89 -15.48
N VAL A 276 22.31 15.28 -14.40
CA VAL A 276 21.57 14.32 -13.58
C VAL A 276 20.15 14.79 -13.33
N VAL A 277 19.18 13.94 -13.65
CA VAL A 277 17.75 14.17 -13.40
C VAL A 277 17.08 12.97 -12.73
N GLN A 278 16.10 13.24 -11.89
CA GLN A 278 15.12 12.29 -11.37
C GLN A 278 13.75 12.99 -11.44
N PRO A 279 12.93 12.67 -12.46
CA PRO A 279 11.58 13.23 -12.54
C PRO A 279 10.71 12.74 -11.37
N HIS A 280 9.66 13.49 -11.08
CA HIS A 280 8.64 13.10 -10.12
C HIS A 280 7.88 11.85 -10.61
N ILE A 281 6.97 11.34 -9.79
CA ILE A 281 6.10 10.20 -10.12
C ILE A 281 4.93 10.61 -11.04
N TYR A 282 4.31 9.60 -11.68
CA TYR A 282 3.04 9.68 -12.43
C TYR A 282 3.06 10.60 -13.66
N GLY A 283 4.26 10.89 -14.17
CA GLY A 283 4.43 11.79 -15.31
C GLY A 283 4.14 13.25 -14.99
N ARG A 284 4.06 13.64 -13.71
CA ARG A 284 3.83 15.04 -13.30
C ARG A 284 4.93 15.98 -13.78
N SER A 285 6.16 15.48 -13.81
CA SER A 285 7.30 16.12 -14.41
C SER A 285 8.11 15.13 -15.24
N PHE A 286 9.01 15.66 -16.05
CA PHE A 286 10.01 14.88 -16.76
C PHE A 286 11.38 15.53 -16.55
N GLY A 287 12.43 14.73 -16.66
CA GLY A 287 13.81 15.22 -16.63
C GLY A 287 14.19 15.78 -18.00
N ASP A 288 14.67 17.01 -18.03
CA ASP A 288 15.17 17.70 -19.21
C ASP A 288 16.69 17.85 -19.12
N ILE A 289 17.40 17.12 -19.97
CA ILE A 289 18.85 17.24 -20.13
C ILE A 289 19.15 17.68 -21.56
N LEU A 290 19.90 18.76 -21.71
CA LEU A 290 20.47 19.18 -22.99
C LEU A 290 21.98 18.97 -22.97
N LEU A 291 22.51 18.23 -23.93
CA LEU A 291 23.94 17.98 -24.11
C LEU A 291 24.41 18.58 -25.43
N GLU A 292 25.43 19.43 -25.38
CA GLU A 292 26.10 19.96 -26.56
C GLU A 292 27.38 19.17 -26.81
N TYR A 293 27.38 18.34 -27.86
CA TYR A 293 28.49 17.47 -28.20
C TYR A 293 29.28 17.98 -29.40
N ASP A 294 30.59 18.15 -29.25
CA ASP A 294 31.51 18.53 -30.33
C ASP A 294 32.11 17.27 -30.97
N ARG A 295 31.78 17.04 -32.24
CA ARG A 295 32.23 15.88 -33.03
C ARG A 295 33.75 15.88 -33.31
N THR A 296 34.38 17.05 -33.30
CA THR A 296 35.81 17.22 -33.57
C THR A 296 36.62 16.84 -32.34
N THR A 297 36.26 17.39 -31.19
CA THR A 297 36.96 17.11 -29.92
C THR A 297 36.47 15.84 -29.25
N ARG A 298 35.32 15.31 -29.70
CA ARG A 298 34.60 14.17 -29.12
C ARG A 298 34.25 14.36 -27.65
N LYS A 299 33.83 15.57 -27.29
CA LYS A 299 33.53 15.96 -25.91
C LYS A 299 32.20 16.70 -25.82
N ILE A 300 31.57 16.59 -24.65
CA ILE A 300 30.48 17.47 -24.25
C ILE A 300 31.09 18.82 -23.84
N VAL A 301 30.67 19.89 -24.50
CA VAL A 301 31.17 21.25 -24.25
C VAL A 301 30.27 22.04 -23.31
N SER A 302 28.99 21.67 -23.21
CA SER A 302 28.06 22.18 -22.21
C SER A 302 26.92 21.20 -21.96
N SER A 303 26.37 21.23 -20.75
CA SER A 303 25.22 20.43 -20.36
C SER A 303 24.29 21.20 -19.43
N SER A 304 22.99 20.97 -19.53
CA SER A 304 21.99 21.37 -18.53
C SER A 304 21.22 20.16 -18.03
N ALA A 305 20.65 20.27 -16.82
CA ALA A 305 19.81 19.25 -16.21
C ALA A 305 18.81 19.93 -15.27
N GLU A 306 17.53 19.76 -15.55
CA GLU A 306 16.43 20.25 -14.71
C GLU A 306 15.22 19.32 -14.82
N ASN A 307 14.32 19.37 -13.84
CA ASN A 307 13.00 18.75 -13.99
C ASN A 307 12.00 19.80 -14.42
N MET A 308 11.17 19.45 -15.40
CA MET A 308 10.14 20.34 -15.92
C MET A 308 8.76 19.75 -15.67
N TRP A 309 7.84 20.58 -15.19
CA TRP A 309 6.43 20.22 -15.18
C TRP A 309 5.96 19.93 -16.60
N ILE A 310 5.25 18.82 -16.78
CA ILE A 310 4.99 18.29 -18.12
C ILE A 310 4.07 19.18 -18.97
N GLY A 311 3.17 19.93 -18.34
CA GLY A 311 2.28 20.87 -19.03
C GLY A 311 2.98 22.18 -19.43
N HIS A 312 4.27 22.35 -19.15
CA HIS A 312 5.04 23.50 -19.60
C HIS A 312 5.13 23.56 -21.14
N TYR A 313 5.14 22.40 -21.79
CA TYR A 313 5.15 22.32 -23.25
C TYR A 313 3.72 22.39 -23.77
N ALA A 314 3.45 23.41 -24.58
CA ALA A 314 2.13 23.61 -25.16
C ALA A 314 1.71 22.36 -25.94
N CYS A 315 0.54 21.80 -25.61
CA CYS A 315 -0.02 20.73 -26.41
C CYS A 315 -0.42 21.30 -27.78
N ARG A 316 0.43 21.09 -28.79
CA ARG A 316 0.22 21.58 -30.16
C ARG A 316 -0.58 20.54 -30.94
N GLY A 317 -1.90 20.59 -30.80
CA GLY A 317 -2.82 19.66 -31.47
C GLY A 317 -3.50 18.68 -30.51
N SER A 318 -4.27 17.74 -31.06
CA SER A 318 -4.91 16.68 -30.27
C SER A 318 -4.27 15.32 -30.56
N SER A 319 -4.42 14.40 -29.61
CA SER A 319 -3.93 13.02 -29.70
C SER A 319 -5.11 12.05 -29.72
N PRO A 320 -5.97 12.08 -30.77
CA PRO A 320 -7.23 11.34 -30.78
C PRO A 320 -7.04 9.83 -30.71
N GLU A 321 -5.94 9.31 -31.25
CA GLU A 321 -5.61 7.88 -31.18
C GLU A 321 -5.32 7.45 -29.74
N VAL A 322 -4.43 8.16 -29.05
CA VAL A 322 -4.11 7.91 -27.62
C VAL A 322 -5.36 8.09 -26.76
N TRP A 323 -6.13 9.16 -26.99
CA TRP A 323 -7.39 9.42 -26.29
C TRP A 323 -8.38 8.26 -26.43
N ASN A 324 -8.65 7.82 -27.66
CA ASN A 324 -9.59 6.72 -27.92
C ASN A 324 -9.12 5.43 -27.25
N LYS A 325 -7.82 5.13 -27.30
CA LYS A 325 -7.28 3.92 -26.70
C LYS A 325 -7.31 3.96 -25.17
N THR A 326 -7.06 5.12 -24.56
CA THR A 326 -7.24 5.33 -23.12
C THR A 326 -8.67 5.00 -22.68
N TRP A 327 -9.68 5.47 -23.42
CA TRP A 327 -11.09 5.20 -23.08
C TRP A 327 -11.50 3.75 -23.34
N GLU A 328 -10.91 3.10 -24.35
CA GLU A 328 -11.09 1.66 -24.57
C GLU A 328 -10.58 0.85 -23.37
N TYR A 329 -9.39 1.19 -22.85
CA TYR A 329 -8.84 0.51 -21.68
C TYR A 329 -9.60 0.82 -20.39
N GLU A 330 -10.08 2.05 -20.21
CA GLU A 330 -10.94 2.37 -19.08
C GLU A 330 -12.23 1.54 -19.11
N GLY A 331 -12.85 1.41 -20.29
CA GLY A 331 -14.00 0.52 -20.51
C GLY A 331 -13.68 -0.94 -20.17
N ALA A 332 -12.54 -1.45 -20.65
CA ALA A 332 -12.10 -2.81 -20.35
C ALA A 332 -11.83 -3.03 -18.84
N ALA A 333 -11.24 -2.06 -18.14
CA ALA A 333 -11.04 -2.13 -16.69
C ALA A 333 -12.37 -2.17 -15.94
N ARG A 334 -13.38 -1.41 -16.39
CA ARG A 334 -14.76 -1.48 -15.86
C ARG A 334 -15.44 -2.82 -16.16
N ASP A 335 -15.09 -3.48 -17.26
CA ASP A 335 -15.60 -4.83 -17.53
C ASP A 335 -14.92 -5.88 -16.65
N VAL A 336 -13.62 -5.73 -16.37
CA VAL A 336 -12.89 -6.58 -15.41
C VAL A 336 -13.46 -6.42 -14.00
N SER A 337 -13.82 -5.20 -13.57
CA SER A 337 -14.39 -4.99 -12.23
C SER A 337 -15.69 -5.78 -11.99
N LYS A 338 -16.43 -6.10 -13.06
CA LYS A 338 -17.67 -6.90 -13.03
C LYS A 338 -17.42 -8.41 -13.04
N GLN A 339 -16.19 -8.87 -13.23
CA GLN A 339 -15.87 -10.29 -13.31
C GLN A 339 -15.88 -10.95 -11.93
N PRO A 340 -16.26 -12.25 -11.87
CA PRO A 340 -16.16 -13.04 -10.64
C PRO A 340 -14.70 -13.16 -10.22
N LEU A 341 -14.44 -12.94 -8.93
CA LEU A 341 -13.11 -13.02 -8.32
C LEU A 341 -12.99 -14.22 -7.39
N ALA A 342 -13.92 -14.35 -6.44
CA ALA A 342 -13.89 -15.35 -5.38
C ALA A 342 -15.29 -15.65 -4.86
N HIS A 343 -15.40 -16.66 -3.99
CA HIS A 343 -16.63 -16.98 -3.27
C HIS A 343 -16.43 -16.82 -1.76
N ILE A 344 -17.41 -16.25 -1.06
CA ILE A 344 -17.50 -16.24 0.40
C ILE A 344 -18.67 -17.11 0.85
N GLY A 345 -18.55 -17.74 2.01
CA GLY A 345 -19.59 -18.58 2.62
C GLY A 345 -20.42 -17.87 3.69
N ALA A 346 -20.00 -16.67 4.11
CA ALA A 346 -20.71 -15.79 5.04
C ALA A 346 -20.14 -14.37 4.94
N ASP A 347 -20.83 -13.41 5.55
CA ASP A 347 -20.42 -12.00 5.56
C ASP A 347 -19.08 -11.80 6.30
N PHE A 348 -18.25 -10.89 5.77
CA PHE A 348 -17.14 -10.27 6.49
C PHE A 348 -17.50 -8.81 6.77
N LEU A 349 -17.78 -8.50 8.03
CA LEU A 349 -18.35 -7.23 8.46
C LEU A 349 -17.34 -6.43 9.26
N ARG A 350 -17.41 -5.10 9.13
CA ARG A 350 -16.73 -4.12 9.99
C ARG A 350 -17.48 -3.97 11.32
N GLY A 351 -16.78 -3.42 12.31
CA GLY A 351 -17.32 -3.23 13.66
C GLY A 351 -18.54 -2.31 13.70
N SER A 352 -19.52 -2.65 14.56
CA SER A 352 -20.80 -1.94 14.68
C SER A 352 -21.10 -1.52 16.13
N ASP A 353 -21.87 -0.44 16.27
CA ASP A 353 -22.53 -0.01 17.51
C ASP A 353 -23.90 -0.70 17.72
N GLY A 354 -24.24 -1.65 16.85
CA GLY A 354 -25.52 -2.36 16.80
C GLY A 354 -26.54 -1.77 15.82
N SER A 355 -26.19 -0.72 15.05
CA SER A 355 -27.05 -0.17 13.99
C SER A 355 -26.71 -0.73 12.61
N VAL A 356 -25.53 -0.40 12.09
CA VAL A 356 -24.99 -0.87 10.81
C VAL A 356 -23.47 -1.12 10.96
N PRO A 357 -22.84 -1.88 10.07
CA PRO A 357 -21.38 -2.01 10.05
C PRO A 357 -20.68 -0.64 9.94
N ASN A 358 -19.43 -0.58 10.41
CA ASN A 358 -18.55 0.61 10.40
C ASN A 358 -18.96 1.77 11.34
N THR A 359 -19.87 1.54 12.28
CA THR A 359 -20.22 2.56 13.30
C THR A 359 -19.39 2.44 14.57
N ASN A 360 -18.62 1.36 14.75
CA ASN A 360 -17.70 1.20 15.88
C ASN A 360 -16.31 0.75 15.39
N THR A 361 -15.34 1.67 15.40
CA THR A 361 -13.94 1.41 15.04
C THR A 361 -13.08 0.89 16.20
N ALA A 362 -13.65 0.81 17.41
CA ALA A 362 -12.92 0.38 18.60
C ALA A 362 -12.82 -1.14 18.73
N THR A 363 -13.62 -1.89 17.96
CA THR A 363 -13.76 -3.34 18.09
C THR A 363 -13.11 -4.07 16.92
N GLU A 364 -12.55 -5.25 17.20
CA GLU A 364 -12.05 -6.18 16.18
C GLU A 364 -13.21 -6.71 15.32
N SER A 365 -12.96 -6.87 14.03
CA SER A 365 -13.98 -7.20 13.03
C SER A 365 -13.47 -8.21 12.00
N THR A 366 -14.35 -9.08 11.51
CA THR A 366 -13.98 -10.13 10.55
C THR A 366 -13.46 -9.55 9.23
N ALA A 367 -13.96 -8.38 8.80
CA ALA A 367 -13.45 -7.68 7.62
C ALA A 367 -11.99 -7.22 7.80
N ALA A 368 -11.65 -6.61 8.94
CA ALA A 368 -10.27 -6.21 9.25
C ALA A 368 -9.34 -7.43 9.30
N ASP A 369 -9.83 -8.48 9.92
CA ASP A 369 -9.14 -9.75 10.08
C ASP A 369 -8.82 -10.41 8.72
N LEU A 370 -9.77 -10.41 7.79
CA LEU A 370 -9.56 -10.93 6.44
C LEU A 370 -8.51 -10.12 5.67
N VAL A 371 -8.53 -8.80 5.77
CA VAL A 371 -7.52 -7.93 5.14
C VAL A 371 -6.14 -8.17 5.76
N ALA A 372 -6.05 -8.30 7.09
CA ALA A 372 -4.80 -8.63 7.77
C ALA A 372 -4.24 -9.99 7.32
N ASP A 373 -5.10 -10.99 7.07
CA ASP A 373 -4.69 -12.27 6.48
C ASP A 373 -4.09 -12.11 5.08
N SER A 374 -4.64 -11.19 4.26
CA SER A 374 -4.07 -10.89 2.94
C SER A 374 -2.65 -10.31 3.04
N TYR A 375 -2.40 -9.43 4.02
CA TYR A 375 -1.08 -8.85 4.23
C TYR A 375 -0.08 -9.89 4.75
N HIS A 376 -0.53 -10.79 5.62
CA HIS A 376 0.26 -11.94 6.07
C HIS A 376 0.60 -12.87 4.89
N SER A 377 -0.37 -13.19 4.03
CA SER A 377 -0.14 -13.98 2.81
C SER A 377 0.85 -13.30 1.86
N TRP A 378 0.79 -11.97 1.74
CA TRP A 378 1.71 -11.22 0.90
C TRP A 378 3.14 -11.22 1.45
N ILE A 379 3.33 -10.92 2.73
CA ILE A 379 4.68 -10.86 3.30
C ILE A 379 5.35 -12.25 3.35
N THR A 380 4.56 -13.32 3.49
CA THR A 380 5.04 -14.70 3.36
C THR A 380 5.36 -15.12 1.93
N SER A 381 4.93 -14.36 0.92
CA SER A 381 5.39 -14.51 -0.48
C SER A 381 6.70 -13.77 -0.74
N ILE A 382 6.96 -12.67 -0.01
CA ILE A 382 8.22 -11.93 -0.04
C ILE A 382 9.27 -12.64 0.80
N LYS A 383 8.92 -13.21 1.96
CA LYS A 383 9.82 -13.81 2.96
C LYS A 383 11.09 -12.99 3.20
N PRO A 384 11.00 -11.77 3.75
CA PRO A 384 12.18 -11.03 4.14
C PRO A 384 13.09 -11.88 5.04
N PRO A 385 14.42 -11.82 4.85
CA PRO A 385 15.36 -12.52 5.72
C PRO A 385 15.36 -11.91 7.14
N GLY A 386 15.65 -12.73 8.15
CA GLY A 386 15.88 -12.24 9.53
C GLY A 386 14.81 -12.61 10.56
N SER A 387 13.68 -13.17 10.16
CA SER A 387 12.70 -13.81 11.06
C SER A 387 11.96 -14.93 10.35
N SER A 388 11.43 -15.88 11.13
CA SER A 388 10.44 -16.89 10.70
C SER A 388 9.00 -16.50 11.01
N HIS A 389 8.79 -15.45 11.81
CA HIS A 389 7.47 -14.98 12.22
C HIS A 389 7.05 -13.78 11.39
N TYR A 390 5.95 -13.95 10.67
CA TYR A 390 5.38 -12.92 9.81
C TYR A 390 3.96 -12.58 10.28
N VAL A 391 3.63 -11.31 10.34
CA VAL A 391 2.33 -10.83 10.84
C VAL A 391 1.77 -9.79 9.89
N GLY A 392 0.51 -9.95 9.52
CA GLY A 392 -0.27 -8.89 8.87
C GLY A 392 -1.01 -8.05 9.90
N ILE A 393 -0.96 -6.72 9.75
CA ILE A 393 -1.66 -5.76 10.60
C ILE A 393 -2.38 -4.77 9.70
N VAL A 394 -3.63 -4.42 10.02
CA VAL A 394 -4.37 -3.40 9.29
C VAL A 394 -5.07 -2.44 10.25
N SER A 395 -5.08 -1.15 9.92
CA SER A 395 -5.94 -0.20 10.62
C SER A 395 -7.38 -0.37 10.13
N VAL A 396 -8.35 -0.35 11.03
CA VAL A 396 -9.76 -0.46 10.63
C VAL A 396 -10.24 0.67 9.69
N ARG A 397 -9.49 1.78 9.61
CA ARG A 397 -9.75 2.88 8.67
C ARG A 397 -9.41 2.54 7.22
N ASP A 398 -8.59 1.51 6.98
CA ASP A 398 -8.18 1.13 5.63
C ASP A 398 -9.29 0.34 4.91
N MET A 399 -10.31 -0.13 5.62
CA MET A 399 -11.49 -0.76 5.01
C MET A 399 -12.63 0.24 4.83
N LYS A 400 -13.14 0.34 3.59
CA LYS A 400 -14.22 1.26 3.21
C LYS A 400 -15.56 0.58 2.98
N ASN A 401 -15.55 -0.73 2.78
CA ASN A 401 -16.76 -1.52 2.61
C ASN A 401 -16.67 -2.89 3.28
N ASP A 402 -17.82 -3.49 3.51
CA ASP A 402 -17.98 -4.87 3.97
C ASP A 402 -17.99 -5.83 2.77
N LEU A 403 -17.81 -7.14 3.00
CA LEU A 403 -18.12 -8.16 1.99
C LEU A 403 -19.33 -8.96 2.47
N THR A 404 -20.43 -8.85 1.75
CA THR A 404 -21.72 -9.43 2.14
C THR A 404 -22.06 -10.65 1.26
N TYR A 405 -22.62 -11.67 1.88
CA TYR A 405 -23.00 -12.93 1.24
C TYR A 405 -24.30 -12.79 0.45
N LEU A 406 -25.30 -12.06 0.97
CA LEU A 406 -26.64 -11.89 0.37
C LEU A 406 -26.81 -10.62 -0.45
N GLU A 407 -25.77 -10.18 -1.16
CA GLU A 407 -25.85 -8.98 -1.99
C GLU A 407 -24.79 -8.98 -3.09
N SER A 408 -24.96 -9.77 -4.14
CA SER A 408 -24.25 -9.46 -5.39
C SER A 408 -25.02 -8.36 -6.13
N GLY A 409 -24.83 -7.08 -5.75
CA GLY A 409 -25.24 -5.99 -6.65
C GLY A 409 -25.38 -4.57 -6.09
N ARG A 410 -24.32 -3.78 -6.28
CA ARG A 410 -24.38 -2.44 -6.90
C ARG A 410 -23.02 -2.03 -7.51
N HIS A 411 -22.81 -2.42 -8.77
CA HIS A 411 -21.90 -1.73 -9.70
C HIS A 411 -22.47 -1.88 -11.12
N ASP A 412 -23.66 -1.31 -11.29
CA ASP A 412 -24.33 -0.91 -12.52
C ASP A 412 -24.07 -1.84 -13.75
N ASP A 413 -24.98 -2.81 -13.94
CA ASP A 413 -25.07 -3.75 -15.07
C ASP A 413 -24.18 -5.01 -15.01
N ILE A 414 -24.26 -5.81 -13.93
CA ILE A 414 -23.74 -7.19 -13.94
C ILE A 414 -24.72 -8.11 -14.72
N PRO A 415 -24.30 -8.76 -15.84
CA PRO A 415 -25.18 -9.61 -16.65
C PRO A 415 -25.40 -11.04 -16.11
N ARG A 416 -25.27 -11.28 -14.79
CA ARG A 416 -25.43 -12.61 -14.19
C ARG A 416 -26.30 -12.51 -12.93
N PRO A 417 -27.32 -13.37 -12.75
CA PRO A 417 -28.19 -13.33 -11.60
C PRO A 417 -27.45 -13.82 -10.35
N ASP A 418 -27.53 -13.04 -9.27
CA ASP A 418 -27.78 -13.48 -7.89
C ASP A 418 -27.16 -14.84 -7.52
N GLN A 419 -25.84 -14.92 -7.44
CA GLN A 419 -25.16 -16.05 -6.78
C GLN A 419 -24.69 -15.59 -5.42
N ASP A 420 -25.42 -15.97 -4.38
CA ASP A 420 -25.03 -15.70 -3.00
C ASP A 420 -23.56 -16.06 -2.77
N GLY A 421 -22.83 -15.14 -2.14
CA GLY A 421 -21.43 -15.28 -1.83
C GLY A 421 -20.46 -15.09 -3.00
N LEU A 422 -20.91 -14.82 -4.24
CA LEU A 422 -19.98 -14.44 -5.31
C LEU A 422 -19.46 -13.02 -5.09
N VAL A 423 -18.14 -12.87 -5.00
CA VAL A 423 -17.45 -11.58 -4.91
C VAL A 423 -16.80 -11.25 -6.26
N THR A 424 -17.03 -10.04 -6.74
CA THR A 424 -16.42 -9.48 -7.94
C THR A 424 -15.13 -8.72 -7.64
N TYR A 425 -14.33 -8.44 -8.69
CA TYR A 425 -13.16 -7.56 -8.57
C TYR A 425 -13.54 -6.16 -8.04
N GLY A 426 -14.68 -5.62 -8.45
CA GLY A 426 -15.19 -4.32 -8.01
C GLY A 426 -15.60 -4.30 -6.54
N GLU A 427 -16.26 -5.35 -6.06
CA GLU A 427 -16.62 -5.48 -4.64
C GLU A 427 -15.37 -5.59 -3.76
N ALA A 428 -14.39 -6.42 -4.15
CA ALA A 428 -13.12 -6.51 -3.44
C ALA A 428 -12.35 -5.18 -3.44
N LEU A 429 -12.33 -4.46 -4.56
CA LEU A 429 -11.75 -3.12 -4.64
C LEU A 429 -12.49 -2.14 -3.71
N SER A 430 -13.82 -2.23 -3.58
CA SER A 430 -14.60 -1.35 -2.70
C SER A 430 -14.25 -1.51 -1.22
N VAL A 431 -13.71 -2.67 -0.81
CA VAL A 431 -13.19 -2.88 0.54
C VAL A 431 -11.96 -2.02 0.78
N GLN A 432 -11.01 -1.93 -0.17
CA GLN A 432 -9.79 -1.13 -0.05
C GLN A 432 -9.54 -0.26 -1.29
N PRO A 433 -10.35 0.77 -1.58
CA PRO A 433 -10.27 1.52 -2.82
C PRO A 433 -9.04 2.43 -2.91
N ASP A 434 -8.38 2.70 -1.78
CA ASP A 434 -7.24 3.62 -1.71
C ASP A 434 -5.97 2.97 -2.31
N ASN A 435 -5.18 3.78 -3.02
CA ASN A 435 -3.87 3.38 -3.58
C ASN A 435 -2.75 3.46 -2.54
N LYS A 436 -2.95 2.86 -1.35
CA LYS A 436 -1.93 2.86 -0.30
C LYS A 436 -0.86 1.80 -0.56
N PRO A 437 0.44 2.17 -0.55
CA PRO A 437 1.51 1.21 -0.68
C PRO A 437 1.68 0.39 0.59
N LEU A 438 1.97 -0.89 0.44
CA LEU A 438 2.35 -1.78 1.54
C LEU A 438 3.85 -1.72 1.80
N ALA A 439 4.18 -1.91 3.06
CA ALA A 439 5.52 -1.95 3.59
C ALA A 439 5.65 -3.05 4.63
N TYR A 440 6.89 -3.33 5.01
CA TYR A 440 7.15 -4.18 6.16
C TYR A 440 8.31 -3.64 7.00
N VAL A 441 8.40 -4.12 8.24
CA VAL A 441 9.48 -3.79 9.17
C VAL A 441 9.78 -4.98 10.06
N THR A 442 11.06 -5.24 10.33
CA THR A 442 11.47 -6.28 11.29
C THR A 442 11.67 -5.63 12.65
N VAL A 443 10.92 -6.08 13.65
CA VAL A 443 10.96 -5.54 15.01
C VAL A 443 11.03 -6.67 16.03
N ASN A 444 11.13 -6.35 17.31
CA ASN A 444 11.03 -7.35 18.37
C ASN A 444 9.63 -7.37 19.02
N GLY A 445 9.34 -8.41 19.80
CA GLY A 445 8.06 -8.55 20.49
C GLY A 445 7.68 -7.33 21.35
N ALA A 446 8.64 -6.66 22.00
CA ALA A 446 8.37 -5.46 22.79
C ALA A 446 7.84 -4.29 21.93
N LYS A 447 8.39 -4.09 20.73
CA LYS A 447 7.91 -3.08 19.78
C LYS A 447 6.51 -3.42 19.23
N LEU A 448 6.25 -4.69 18.93
CA LEU A 448 4.91 -5.13 18.51
C LEU A 448 3.86 -4.93 19.63
N LYS A 449 4.19 -5.27 20.89
CA LYS A 449 3.32 -4.98 22.05
C LYS A 449 2.98 -3.49 22.16
N LYS A 450 3.97 -2.61 21.96
CA LYS A 450 3.75 -1.15 21.97
C LYS A 450 2.84 -0.69 20.84
N LEU A 451 3.04 -1.20 19.62
CA LEU A 451 2.20 -0.86 18.47
C LEU A 451 0.74 -1.26 18.71
N ILE A 452 0.50 -2.49 19.18
CA ILE A 452 -0.86 -2.96 19.51
C ILE A 452 -1.47 -2.16 20.66
N ALA A 453 -0.71 -1.89 21.73
CA ALA A 453 -1.17 -1.04 22.82
C ALA A 453 -1.52 0.39 22.36
N HIS A 454 -0.93 0.85 21.26
CA HIS A 454 -1.22 2.17 20.72
C HIS A 454 -2.58 2.28 20.04
N GLN A 455 -3.34 1.20 19.88
CA GLN A 455 -4.73 1.28 19.42
C GLN A 455 -5.64 2.01 20.42
N TRP A 456 -5.27 2.04 21.71
CA TRP A 456 -5.95 2.85 22.73
C TRP A 456 -5.31 4.24 22.81
N ARG A 457 -5.98 5.21 22.20
CA ARG A 457 -5.50 6.57 21.96
C ARG A 457 -6.42 7.58 22.64
N PHE A 458 -6.54 7.53 23.97
CA PHE A 458 -7.45 8.41 24.75
C PHE A 458 -7.19 9.92 24.61
N TYR A 459 -6.14 10.31 23.89
CA TYR A 459 -5.82 11.70 23.52
C TYR A 459 -6.35 12.10 22.13
N ALA A 460 -6.97 11.18 21.38
CA ALA A 460 -7.44 11.35 20.01
C ALA A 460 -8.88 10.84 19.86
N GLU A 461 -9.54 11.23 18.76
CA GLU A 461 -10.87 10.74 18.38
C GLU A 461 -10.78 9.89 17.10
N PRO A 462 -11.26 8.64 17.09
CA PRO A 462 -11.87 7.94 18.23
C PRO A 462 -10.82 7.55 19.29
N PRO A 463 -11.23 7.38 20.57
CA PRO A 463 -10.31 7.02 21.66
C PRO A 463 -9.72 5.61 21.52
N VAL A 464 -10.35 4.76 20.71
CA VAL A 464 -9.82 3.45 20.34
C VAL A 464 -9.97 3.28 18.83
N LEU A 465 -8.86 3.00 18.18
CA LEU A 465 -8.80 2.68 16.75
C LEU A 465 -8.18 1.30 16.61
N ASN A 466 -9.03 0.28 16.52
CA ASN A 466 -8.60 -1.11 16.55
C ASN A 466 -7.66 -1.45 15.38
N LEU A 467 -6.76 -2.39 15.63
CA LEU A 467 -5.93 -3.04 14.61
C LEU A 467 -6.45 -4.44 14.30
N GLY A 468 -6.79 -4.72 13.04
CA GLY A 468 -6.95 -6.10 12.57
C GLY A 468 -5.58 -6.76 12.55
N LEU A 469 -5.50 -8.01 13.01
CA LEU A 469 -4.26 -8.79 13.12
C LEU A 469 -4.45 -10.07 12.36
N SER A 470 -3.46 -10.65 11.67
CA SER A 470 -3.64 -11.92 10.93
C SER A 470 -3.98 -13.11 11.84
N SER A 471 -4.58 -14.15 11.25
CA SER A 471 -5.09 -15.37 11.91
C SER A 471 -4.04 -16.19 12.66
N ASN A 472 -2.76 -15.97 12.42
CA ASN A 472 -1.66 -16.57 13.17
C ASN A 472 -1.29 -15.80 14.44
N VAL A 473 -2.01 -14.72 14.78
CA VAL A 473 -1.75 -13.87 15.94
C VAL A 473 -2.88 -13.93 16.97
N ASP A 474 -2.52 -14.21 18.22
CA ASP A 474 -3.40 -14.07 19.38
C ASP A 474 -2.81 -13.05 20.36
N VAL A 475 -3.63 -12.14 20.85
CA VAL A 475 -3.24 -11.10 21.82
C VAL A 475 -4.07 -11.24 23.08
N ILE A 476 -3.39 -11.30 24.22
CA ILE A 476 -4.04 -11.23 25.52
C ILE A 476 -3.70 -9.91 26.19
N VAL A 477 -4.75 -9.18 26.55
CA VAL A 477 -4.69 -7.86 27.14
C VAL A 477 -5.13 -7.95 28.59
N ASP A 478 -4.47 -7.24 29.50
CA ASP A 478 -4.95 -7.08 30.87
C ASP A 478 -6.08 -6.03 30.91
N PRO A 479 -7.34 -6.43 31.22
CA PRO A 479 -8.47 -5.52 31.24
C PRO A 479 -8.40 -4.63 32.48
N ASP A 480 -7.84 -3.44 32.31
CA ASP A 480 -7.77 -2.39 33.35
C ASP A 480 -7.99 -0.99 32.77
N ALA A 481 -8.50 -0.92 31.55
CA ALA A 481 -8.61 0.30 30.74
C ALA A 481 -10.05 0.61 30.40
N THR A 482 -10.51 1.79 30.79
CA THR A 482 -11.74 2.38 30.28
C THR A 482 -11.43 3.81 29.84
N VAL A 483 -12.21 4.33 28.89
CA VAL A 483 -12.16 5.76 28.53
C VAL A 483 -12.31 6.64 29.78
N GLU A 484 -13.04 6.16 30.80
CA GLU A 484 -13.25 6.83 32.08
C GLU A 484 -12.01 6.92 32.97
N ASN A 485 -11.13 5.90 32.96
CA ASN A 485 -9.93 5.87 33.79
C ASN A 485 -8.66 6.35 33.05
N GLY A 486 -8.73 6.49 31.73
CA GLY A 486 -7.65 7.01 30.87
C GLY A 486 -6.39 6.14 30.81
N LYS A 487 -6.43 4.93 31.39
CA LYS A 487 -5.27 4.03 31.48
C LYS A 487 -5.23 3.13 30.24
N VAL A 488 -4.14 3.16 29.49
CA VAL A 488 -3.93 2.25 28.34
C VAL A 488 -3.78 0.81 28.87
N PRO A 489 -4.51 -0.17 28.31
CA PRO A 489 -4.37 -1.55 28.74
C PRO A 489 -2.97 -2.09 28.43
N THR A 490 -2.49 -3.02 29.26
CA THR A 490 -1.20 -3.66 29.03
C THR A 490 -1.39 -4.89 28.14
N VAL A 491 -0.62 -4.98 27.05
CA VAL A 491 -0.54 -6.19 26.23
C VAL A 491 0.35 -7.21 26.96
N ARG A 492 -0.27 -8.20 27.59
CA ARG A 492 0.41 -9.19 28.44
C ARG A 492 1.14 -10.23 27.59
N GLU A 493 0.45 -10.80 26.62
CA GLU A 493 0.94 -11.91 25.81
C GLU A 493 0.59 -11.67 24.34
N ILE A 494 1.53 -11.96 23.45
CA ILE A 494 1.29 -12.10 22.02
C ILE A 494 1.75 -13.50 21.65
N ARG A 495 0.92 -14.24 20.94
CA ARG A 495 1.31 -15.47 20.27
C ARG A 495 1.41 -15.23 18.78
N VAL A 496 2.45 -15.74 18.15
CA VAL A 496 2.59 -15.79 16.69
C VAL A 496 2.83 -17.25 16.31
N ASP A 497 2.05 -17.77 15.37
CA ASP A 497 2.09 -19.18 14.95
C ASP A 497 1.87 -20.15 16.13
N GLY A 498 1.02 -19.75 17.08
CA GLY A 498 0.70 -20.49 18.31
C GLY A 498 1.78 -20.46 19.40
N GLN A 499 2.94 -19.83 19.14
CA GLN A 499 4.05 -19.71 20.08
C GLN A 499 4.05 -18.34 20.77
N VAL A 500 4.36 -18.31 22.06
CA VAL A 500 4.48 -17.04 22.81
C VAL A 500 5.69 -16.27 22.29
N LEU A 501 5.47 -15.03 21.86
CA LEU A 501 6.52 -14.13 21.37
C LEU A 501 7.17 -13.40 22.56
N GLY A 502 8.45 -13.69 22.81
CA GLY A 502 9.27 -12.98 23.79
C GLY A 502 9.56 -11.54 23.38
N ASP A 503 9.89 -10.69 24.35
CA ASP A 503 10.12 -9.25 24.12
C ASP A 503 11.28 -8.96 23.16
N THR A 504 12.25 -9.89 23.07
CA THR A 504 13.43 -9.80 22.19
C THR A 504 13.28 -10.57 20.88
N ASP A 505 12.23 -11.36 20.74
CA ASP A 505 12.08 -12.27 19.59
C ASP A 505 11.76 -11.46 18.33
N PRO A 506 12.43 -11.72 17.20
CA PRO A 506 12.23 -10.97 15.97
C PRO A 506 10.92 -11.37 15.29
N VAL A 507 10.17 -10.39 14.80
CA VAL A 507 8.93 -10.56 14.04
C VAL A 507 8.88 -9.53 12.90
N VAL A 508 8.43 -9.97 11.74
CA VAL A 508 8.23 -9.10 10.57
C VAL A 508 6.78 -8.67 10.52
N LEU A 509 6.54 -7.36 10.56
CA LEU A 509 5.21 -6.76 10.49
C LEU A 509 4.96 -6.25 9.08
N ALA A 510 3.84 -6.62 8.48
CA ALA A 510 3.37 -6.14 7.19
C ALA A 510 2.10 -5.32 7.34
N SER A 511 2.09 -4.11 6.78
CA SER A 511 0.96 -3.21 6.80
C SER A 511 1.08 -2.15 5.71
N THR A 512 0.18 -1.17 5.69
CA THR A 512 0.33 0.03 4.87
C THR A 512 1.57 0.81 5.34
N TYR A 513 2.27 1.45 4.40
CA TYR A 513 3.42 2.30 4.71
C TYR A 513 3.05 3.40 5.70
N GLU A 514 1.86 3.99 5.54
CA GLU A 514 1.34 5.03 6.42
C GLU A 514 1.26 4.57 7.89
N LEU A 515 0.78 3.34 8.13
CA LEU A 515 0.69 2.78 9.48
C LEU A 515 2.08 2.56 10.11
N LEU A 516 3.04 2.12 9.31
CA LEU A 516 4.38 1.76 9.79
C LEU A 516 5.35 2.95 9.86
N HIS A 517 5.10 4.05 9.16
CA HIS A 517 6.10 5.12 8.98
C HIS A 517 5.59 6.53 9.27
N ASP A 518 4.34 6.88 8.95
CA ASP A 518 3.94 8.31 8.92
C ASP A 518 3.80 8.95 10.31
N ASN A 519 3.80 8.17 11.39
CA ASN A 519 3.67 8.66 12.77
C ASN A 519 2.37 9.46 13.06
N ASN A 520 1.38 9.45 12.15
CA ASN A 520 0.13 10.20 12.25
C ASN A 520 -0.86 9.56 13.23
N ASP A 521 -1.29 8.33 12.91
CA ASP A 521 -2.25 7.58 13.73
C ASP A 521 -1.57 6.61 14.69
N PHE A 522 -0.43 6.06 14.28
CA PHE A 522 0.36 5.12 15.06
C PHE A 522 1.83 5.53 14.97
N PRO A 523 2.60 5.48 16.08
CA PRO A 523 4.02 5.72 16.05
C PRO A 523 4.69 4.59 15.27
N SER A 524 5.65 4.96 14.43
CA SER A 524 6.46 3.99 13.73
C SER A 524 7.16 3.09 14.75
N PRO A 525 7.12 1.75 14.56
CA PRO A 525 7.84 0.86 15.46
C PRO A 525 9.36 0.91 15.21
N ASP A 526 9.80 1.30 14.00
CA ASP A 526 11.21 1.49 13.64
C ASP A 526 11.33 2.23 12.27
N GLU A 527 11.29 3.57 12.29
CA GLU A 527 11.14 4.40 11.07
C GLU A 527 12.22 4.14 10.02
N ASP A 528 13.48 4.06 10.46
CA ASP A 528 14.66 3.88 9.60
C ASP A 528 14.75 2.45 9.01
N ALA A 529 14.01 1.50 9.58
CA ALA A 529 14.02 0.09 9.16
C ALA A 529 12.81 -0.30 8.29
N VAL A 530 11.87 0.64 8.03
CA VAL A 530 10.69 0.37 7.21
C VAL A 530 11.08 0.20 5.74
N VAL A 531 10.77 -0.96 5.18
CA VAL A 531 10.94 -1.24 3.75
C VAL A 531 9.62 -0.97 3.03
N ASN A 532 9.54 0.19 2.37
CA ASN A 532 8.40 0.54 1.51
C ASN A 532 8.39 -0.25 0.19
N VAL A 533 7.77 -1.42 0.17
CA VAL A 533 7.76 -2.27 -1.04
C VAL A 533 7.04 -1.58 -2.18
N GLY A 534 6.01 -0.78 -1.91
CA GLY A 534 5.29 0.02 -2.91
C GLY A 534 4.10 -0.69 -3.56
N THR A 535 3.97 -2.02 -3.39
CA THR A 535 2.82 -2.79 -3.88
C THR A 535 1.54 -2.28 -3.21
N LEU A 536 0.48 -2.06 -3.98
CA LEU A 536 -0.75 -1.45 -3.45
C LEU A 536 -1.61 -2.45 -2.68
N GLN A 537 -2.18 -2.01 -1.56
CA GLN A 537 -2.97 -2.86 -0.66
C GLN A 537 -4.10 -3.63 -1.35
N HIS A 538 -4.83 -2.98 -2.27
CA HIS A 538 -5.95 -3.60 -2.96
C HIS A 538 -5.50 -4.70 -3.93
N THR A 539 -4.31 -4.55 -4.53
CA THR A 539 -3.74 -5.58 -5.40
C THR A 539 -3.44 -6.83 -4.59
N VAL A 540 -2.90 -6.66 -3.37
CA VAL A 540 -2.65 -7.76 -2.44
C VAL A 540 -3.94 -8.42 -1.98
N PHE A 541 -4.95 -7.63 -1.59
CA PHE A 541 -6.23 -8.15 -1.14
C PHE A 541 -6.95 -8.96 -2.23
N ILE A 542 -7.02 -8.41 -3.45
CA ILE A 542 -7.63 -9.08 -4.61
C ILE A 542 -6.86 -10.39 -4.93
N SER A 543 -5.53 -10.35 -4.94
CA SER A 543 -4.72 -11.55 -5.19
C SER A 543 -4.93 -12.63 -4.13
N TYR A 544 -5.07 -12.21 -2.86
CA TYR A 544 -5.38 -13.13 -1.77
C TYR A 544 -6.74 -13.80 -1.95
N LEU A 545 -7.79 -13.03 -2.25
CA LEU A 545 -9.11 -13.60 -2.55
C LEU A 545 -9.08 -14.56 -3.75
N GLN A 546 -8.38 -14.18 -4.82
CA GLN A 546 -8.22 -15.01 -6.02
C GLN A 546 -7.54 -16.35 -5.72
N SER A 547 -6.64 -16.38 -4.73
CA SER A 547 -5.89 -17.60 -4.38
C SER A 547 -6.77 -18.76 -3.88
N PHE A 548 -8.01 -18.47 -3.46
CA PHE A 548 -8.96 -19.49 -3.02
C PHE A 548 -9.68 -20.19 -4.18
N GLY A 549 -9.68 -19.59 -5.38
CA GLY A 549 -10.45 -20.09 -6.52
C GLY A 549 -11.93 -20.28 -6.17
N ASP A 550 -12.45 -21.49 -6.42
CA ASP A 550 -13.86 -21.82 -6.15
C ASP A 550 -14.14 -22.16 -4.67
N LYS A 551 -13.13 -22.20 -3.80
CA LYS A 551 -13.33 -22.54 -2.38
C LYS A 551 -13.95 -21.35 -1.66
N PRO A 552 -15.13 -21.50 -1.03
CA PRO A 552 -15.72 -20.40 -0.28
C PRO A 552 -14.85 -20.01 0.91
N LEU A 553 -14.50 -18.73 1.01
CA LEU A 553 -13.87 -18.15 2.20
C LEU A 553 -14.92 -18.00 3.29
N ILE A 554 -14.61 -18.48 4.50
CA ILE A 554 -15.51 -18.40 5.65
C ILE A 554 -14.80 -17.62 6.75
N PRO A 555 -15.45 -16.64 7.41
CA PRO A 555 -14.87 -15.95 8.54
C PRO A 555 -14.49 -16.91 9.67
N SER A 556 -13.35 -16.63 10.31
CA SER A 556 -13.09 -17.18 11.64
C SER A 556 -13.88 -16.36 12.65
N TYR A 557 -14.64 -17.04 13.52
CA TYR A 557 -15.32 -16.38 14.65
C TYR A 557 -14.50 -16.47 15.96
N SER A 558 -13.23 -16.88 15.86
CA SER A 558 -12.26 -16.79 16.94
C SER A 558 -11.76 -15.35 17.08
N LYS A 559 -11.77 -14.82 18.30
CA LYS A 559 -11.28 -13.46 18.59
C LYS A 559 -9.75 -13.44 18.60
N ARG A 560 -9.13 -12.48 17.92
CA ARG A 560 -7.66 -12.35 17.84
C ARG A 560 -7.11 -11.52 19.00
N GLN A 561 -7.92 -10.67 19.60
CA GLN A 561 -7.57 -9.85 20.76
C GLN A 561 -8.60 -10.04 21.88
N VAL A 562 -8.15 -10.55 23.03
CA VAL A 562 -9.03 -10.86 24.16
C VAL A 562 -8.52 -10.20 25.44
N GLY A 563 -9.41 -9.48 26.13
CA GLY A 563 -9.15 -9.02 27.49
C GLY A 563 -9.31 -10.18 28.46
N MET A 564 -8.29 -10.46 29.26
CA MET A 564 -8.35 -11.49 30.30
C MET A 564 -7.50 -11.11 31.52
N SER A 565 -8.09 -11.07 32.71
CA SER A 565 -7.39 -10.93 34.00
C SER A 565 -7.65 -12.14 34.88
N VAL A 566 -6.63 -12.55 35.64
CA VAL A 566 -6.71 -13.65 36.61
C VAL A 566 -6.17 -13.14 37.94
N VAL A 567 -7.04 -13.05 38.95
CA VAL A 567 -6.67 -12.52 40.27
C VAL A 567 -6.93 -13.59 41.34
N PRO A 568 -5.96 -13.93 42.20
CA PRO A 568 -6.19 -14.82 43.33
C PRO A 568 -7.32 -14.31 44.23
N LYS A 569 -8.26 -15.18 44.59
CA LYS A 569 -9.39 -14.79 45.44
C LYS A 569 -8.96 -14.76 46.91
N PRO A 570 -9.06 -13.61 47.61
CA PRO A 570 -8.65 -13.51 49.01
C PRO A 570 -9.36 -14.53 49.90
N GLY A 571 -8.61 -15.23 50.75
CA GLY A 571 -9.16 -16.23 51.68
C GLY A 571 -9.59 -17.56 51.04
N GLN A 572 -9.42 -17.76 49.72
CA GLN A 572 -9.76 -19.01 49.04
C GLN A 572 -8.57 -19.57 48.26
N ALA A 573 -7.74 -20.37 48.94
CA ALA A 573 -6.59 -21.04 48.32
C ALA A 573 -7.02 -21.87 47.11
N GLY A 574 -6.25 -21.81 46.02
CA GLY A 574 -6.57 -22.55 44.79
C GLY A 574 -7.69 -21.94 43.94
N THR A 575 -8.29 -20.82 44.35
CA THR A 575 -9.38 -20.15 43.61
C THR A 575 -8.93 -18.79 43.08
N VAL A 576 -9.26 -18.53 41.83
CA VAL A 576 -9.00 -17.24 41.15
C VAL A 576 -10.30 -16.66 40.62
N THR A 577 -10.41 -15.34 40.62
CA THR A 577 -11.43 -14.64 39.84
C THR A 577 -10.86 -14.40 38.45
N VAL A 578 -11.57 -14.89 37.43
CA VAL A 578 -11.25 -14.69 36.02
C VAL A 578 -12.22 -13.67 35.45
N THR A 579 -11.68 -12.60 34.88
CA THR A 579 -12.43 -11.57 34.14
C THR A 579 -12.03 -11.65 32.68
N MET A 580 -13.00 -11.75 31.78
CA MET A 580 -12.78 -11.78 30.34
C MET A 580 -13.72 -10.82 29.62
N ASP A 581 -13.23 -10.20 28.55
CA ASP A 581 -14.00 -9.35 27.64
C ASP A 581 -13.51 -9.51 26.20
N SER A 582 -14.16 -8.80 25.27
CA SER A 582 -13.82 -8.82 23.84
C SER A 582 -13.96 -10.22 23.23
N LEU A 583 -14.86 -11.05 23.77
CA LEU A 583 -15.09 -12.45 23.35
C LEU A 583 -16.07 -12.59 22.17
N ALA A 584 -16.77 -11.53 21.79
CA ALA A 584 -17.76 -11.57 20.73
C ALA A 584 -17.61 -10.40 19.75
N TYR A 585 -17.93 -10.65 18.48
CA TYR A 585 -18.08 -9.60 17.48
C TYR A 585 -19.35 -8.78 17.73
N THR A 586 -19.44 -7.61 17.10
CA THR A 586 -20.51 -6.65 17.35
C THR A 586 -21.73 -6.82 16.43
N ASN A 587 -21.58 -7.46 15.27
CA ASN A 587 -22.73 -7.71 14.39
C ASN A 587 -23.54 -8.92 14.89
N ALA A 588 -24.87 -8.77 14.94
CA ALA A 588 -25.75 -9.81 15.47
C ALA A 588 -25.65 -11.14 14.71
N SER A 589 -25.46 -11.10 13.38
CA SER A 589 -25.25 -12.29 12.55
C SER A 589 -24.00 -13.06 13.00
N GLU A 590 -22.90 -12.35 13.23
CA GLU A 590 -21.62 -12.94 13.67
C GLU A 590 -21.66 -13.40 15.13
N GLN A 591 -22.40 -12.71 16.01
CA GLN A 591 -22.54 -13.12 17.40
C GLN A 591 -23.11 -14.54 17.53
N THR A 592 -24.11 -14.88 16.72
CA THR A 592 -24.74 -16.22 16.77
C THR A 592 -23.79 -17.35 16.36
N LEU A 593 -22.73 -17.02 15.61
CA LEU A 593 -21.72 -17.96 15.12
C LEU A 593 -20.44 -17.94 15.97
N GLY A 594 -20.27 -16.90 16.80
CA GLY A 594 -19.15 -16.74 17.72
C GLY A 594 -19.35 -17.37 19.10
N ALA A 595 -18.53 -16.94 20.05
CA ALA A 595 -18.51 -17.52 21.39
C ALA A 595 -19.81 -17.27 22.17
N GLN A 596 -20.37 -18.34 22.72
CA GLN A 596 -21.61 -18.31 23.50
C GLN A 596 -21.39 -18.61 24.98
N ARG A 597 -20.36 -19.41 25.28
CA ARG A 597 -20.00 -19.78 26.66
C ARG A 597 -18.49 -19.92 26.80
N VAL A 598 -18.04 -19.71 28.03
CA VAL A 598 -16.69 -20.08 28.48
C VAL A 598 -16.77 -21.36 29.28
N ARG A 599 -15.77 -22.24 29.12
CA ARG A 599 -15.64 -23.45 29.94
C ARG A 599 -14.22 -23.63 30.43
N ALA A 600 -14.04 -24.30 31.57
CA ALA A 600 -12.71 -24.68 32.07
C ALA A 600 -12.52 -26.19 32.05
N ARG A 601 -11.35 -26.63 31.60
CA ARG A 601 -10.96 -28.03 31.45
C ARG A 601 -9.65 -28.32 32.14
N SER A 602 -9.56 -29.53 32.71
CA SER A 602 -8.31 -30.12 33.17
C SER A 602 -8.13 -31.45 32.42
N GLY A 603 -7.18 -31.50 31.50
CA GLY A 603 -7.15 -32.55 30.47
C GLY A 603 -8.47 -32.62 29.71
N ASP A 604 -9.09 -33.80 29.66
CA ASP A 604 -10.35 -34.00 28.96
C ASP A 604 -11.61 -33.71 29.79
N LYS A 605 -11.46 -33.28 31.04
CA LYS A 605 -12.58 -33.07 31.95
C LYS A 605 -12.98 -31.61 32.02
N GLU A 606 -14.17 -31.29 31.53
CA GLU A 606 -14.86 -30.03 31.79
C GLU A 606 -15.38 -30.02 33.23
N PHE A 607 -14.98 -29.01 34.02
CA PHE A 607 -15.38 -28.88 35.43
C PHE A 607 -16.07 -27.55 35.75
N PHE A 608 -16.12 -26.63 34.78
CA PHE A 608 -16.80 -25.34 34.87
C PHE A 608 -17.32 -24.93 33.49
N SER A 609 -18.49 -24.28 33.44
CA SER A 609 -19.02 -23.62 32.24
C SER A 609 -19.95 -22.48 32.63
N GLN A 610 -19.91 -21.37 31.89
CA GLN A 610 -20.77 -20.21 32.08
C GLN A 610 -21.05 -19.52 30.74
N ASN A 611 -22.26 -19.00 30.56
CA ASN A 611 -22.62 -18.22 29.36
C ASN A 611 -21.91 -16.86 29.34
N ILE A 612 -21.60 -16.38 28.14
CA ILE A 612 -21.02 -15.06 27.91
C ILE A 612 -22.14 -14.01 27.86
N ASP A 613 -21.93 -12.84 28.47
CA ASP A 613 -22.76 -11.65 28.25
C ASP A 613 -22.40 -11.03 26.91
N VAL A 614 -23.20 -11.31 25.88
CA VAL A 614 -23.03 -10.79 24.51
C VAL A 614 -23.62 -9.38 24.31
N SER A 615 -23.98 -8.69 25.39
CA SER A 615 -24.42 -7.29 25.31
C SER A 615 -23.36 -6.43 24.62
N LEU A 616 -23.82 -5.57 23.71
CA LEU A 616 -22.95 -4.72 22.89
C LEU A 616 -22.27 -3.62 23.71
N ASP A 617 -20.96 -3.55 23.61
CA ASP A 617 -20.19 -2.35 23.83
C ASP A 617 -20.20 -1.52 22.54
N ARG A 618 -20.99 -0.44 22.54
CA ARG A 618 -21.28 0.34 21.33
C ARG A 618 -20.14 1.23 20.86
N ILE A 619 -19.22 1.56 21.76
CA ILE A 619 -18.14 2.54 21.52
C ILE A 619 -16.76 1.98 21.84
N GLY A 620 -16.68 0.83 22.50
CA GLY A 620 -15.45 0.18 22.91
C GLY A 620 -15.29 -1.24 22.38
N PRO A 621 -14.16 -1.90 22.72
CA PRO A 621 -13.84 -3.24 22.25
C PRO A 621 -14.54 -4.37 23.03
N THR A 622 -15.16 -4.07 24.18
CA THR A 622 -15.37 -5.07 25.25
C THR A 622 -16.60 -5.97 25.08
N THR A 623 -17.18 -6.05 23.88
CA THR A 623 -18.35 -6.89 23.59
C THR A 623 -18.04 -8.38 23.87
N GLY A 624 -18.94 -9.06 24.58
CA GLY A 624 -18.74 -10.45 25.02
C GLY A 624 -17.94 -10.53 26.31
N ARG A 625 -18.62 -10.48 27.46
CA ARG A 625 -17.99 -10.44 28.80
C ARG A 625 -18.30 -11.69 29.63
N ALA A 626 -17.35 -12.12 30.44
CA ALA A 626 -17.54 -13.18 31.42
C ALA A 626 -16.71 -12.90 32.67
N VAL A 627 -17.35 -12.96 33.85
CA VAL A 627 -16.67 -12.87 35.15
C VAL A 627 -17.11 -14.04 36.00
N PHE A 628 -16.15 -14.78 36.55
CA PHE A 628 -16.42 -15.97 37.35
C PHE A 628 -15.27 -16.33 38.28
N ASP A 629 -15.59 -17.05 39.35
CA ASP A 629 -14.59 -17.67 40.22
C ASP A 629 -14.30 -19.09 39.76
N LEU A 630 -13.02 -19.38 39.56
CA LEU A 630 -12.52 -20.68 39.12
C LEU A 630 -11.65 -21.31 40.20
N THR A 631 -12.14 -22.40 40.80
CA THR A 631 -11.35 -23.22 41.71
C THR A 631 -10.58 -24.27 40.91
N ILE A 632 -9.24 -24.17 40.88
CA ILE A 632 -8.39 -25.10 40.15
C ILE A 632 -8.35 -26.45 40.89
N PRO A 633 -8.68 -27.57 40.21
CA PRO A 633 -8.64 -28.91 40.80
C PRO A 633 -7.26 -29.24 41.40
N ALA A 634 -7.26 -30.01 42.50
CA ALA A 634 -6.01 -30.41 43.15
C ALA A 634 -5.17 -31.37 42.30
N ASP A 635 -5.84 -32.15 41.44
CA ASP A 635 -5.28 -33.11 40.48
C ASP A 635 -4.95 -32.49 39.12
N ALA A 636 -5.08 -31.17 38.95
CA ALA A 636 -4.73 -30.50 37.71
C ALA A 636 -3.23 -30.63 37.39
N PRO A 637 -2.84 -30.73 36.10
CA PRO A 637 -1.44 -30.84 35.70
C PRO A 637 -0.58 -29.73 36.29
N THR A 638 0.60 -30.11 36.80
CA THR A 638 1.59 -29.18 37.35
C THR A 638 2.75 -28.96 36.40
N GLY A 639 3.28 -27.74 36.37
CA GLY A 639 4.48 -27.37 35.63
C GLY A 639 5.13 -26.11 36.20
N ALA A 640 6.22 -25.65 35.60
CA ALA A 640 6.81 -24.36 35.96
C ALA A 640 5.78 -23.23 35.76
N CYS A 641 5.66 -22.32 36.72
CA CYS A 641 4.79 -21.15 36.59
C CYS A 641 5.31 -20.22 35.49
N ARG A 642 4.40 -19.62 34.70
CA ARG A 642 4.79 -18.55 33.74
C ARG A 642 4.90 -17.20 34.44
N SER A 643 4.08 -16.96 35.46
CA SER A 643 4.03 -15.72 36.24
C SER A 643 5.12 -15.61 37.32
N ALA A 644 5.76 -16.72 37.70
CA ALA A 644 6.71 -16.75 38.81
C ALA A 644 7.87 -17.72 38.57
N ALA A 645 9.05 -17.16 38.27
CA ALA A 645 10.26 -17.94 38.04
C ALA A 645 10.61 -18.83 39.26
N GLY A 646 10.85 -20.12 39.01
CA GLY A 646 11.21 -21.09 40.05
C GLY A 646 10.05 -21.66 40.87
N ALA A 647 8.81 -21.24 40.61
CA ALA A 647 7.62 -21.79 41.25
C ALA A 647 6.98 -22.91 40.40
N THR A 648 6.27 -23.83 41.07
CA THR A 648 5.41 -24.84 40.41
C THR A 648 3.97 -24.38 40.47
N CYS A 649 3.26 -24.41 39.34
CA CYS A 649 1.86 -24.03 39.21
C CYS A 649 1.02 -25.20 38.70
N ARG A 650 -0.25 -25.22 39.11
CA ARG A 650 -1.31 -26.05 38.51
C ARG A 650 -1.99 -25.26 37.40
N TRP A 651 -2.29 -25.93 36.30
CA TRP A 651 -2.81 -25.32 35.08
C TRP A 651 -4.14 -25.92 34.65
N VAL A 652 -5.02 -25.04 34.17
CA VAL A 652 -6.27 -25.44 33.50
C VAL A 652 -6.42 -24.62 32.22
N THR A 653 -7.14 -25.18 31.26
CA THR A 653 -7.49 -24.49 30.02
C THR A 653 -8.85 -23.86 30.18
N VAL A 654 -8.97 -22.56 29.89
CA VAL A 654 -10.25 -21.87 29.73
C VAL A 654 -10.49 -21.70 28.24
N GLU A 655 -11.64 -22.14 27.74
CA GLU A 655 -11.98 -22.11 26.32
C GLU A 655 -13.23 -21.27 26.09
N SER A 656 -13.22 -20.42 25.07
CA SER A 656 -14.45 -19.87 24.50
C SER A 656 -14.98 -20.86 23.46
N VAL A 657 -16.27 -21.16 23.50
CA VAL A 657 -16.91 -22.10 22.58
C VAL A 657 -18.21 -21.56 22.02
N ASP A 658 -18.52 -21.94 20.79
CA ASP A 658 -19.77 -21.59 20.13
C ASP A 658 -20.96 -22.42 20.67
N ALA A 659 -22.16 -22.19 20.11
CA ALA A 659 -23.36 -22.93 20.46
C ALA A 659 -23.27 -24.44 20.20
N ALA A 660 -22.46 -24.85 19.22
CA ALA A 660 -22.22 -26.26 18.87
C ALA A 660 -21.13 -26.92 19.74
N GLY A 661 -20.42 -26.14 20.58
CA GLY A 661 -19.32 -26.61 21.42
C GLY A 661 -17.97 -26.66 20.69
N LYS A 662 -17.84 -26.07 19.51
CA LYS A 662 -16.55 -25.88 18.83
C LYS A 662 -15.72 -24.88 19.62
N VAL A 663 -14.45 -25.20 19.84
CA VAL A 663 -13.50 -24.31 20.50
C VAL A 663 -13.11 -23.20 19.53
N LEU A 664 -13.26 -21.96 19.98
CA LEU A 664 -12.88 -20.77 19.23
C LEU A 664 -11.55 -20.21 19.73
N ASN A 665 -11.40 -20.03 21.05
CA ASN A 665 -10.15 -19.61 21.67
C ASN A 665 -9.82 -20.49 22.88
N SER A 666 -8.53 -20.60 23.19
CA SER A 666 -8.02 -21.37 24.34
C SER A 666 -7.00 -20.54 25.12
N PHE A 667 -7.24 -20.41 26.41
CA PHE A 667 -6.45 -19.63 27.36
C PHE A 667 -5.96 -20.52 28.50
N TYR A 668 -4.84 -20.13 29.11
CA TYR A 668 -4.29 -20.86 30.25
C TYR A 668 -4.49 -20.06 31.53
N VAL A 669 -4.98 -20.72 32.57
CA VAL A 669 -5.08 -20.16 33.93
C VAL A 669 -4.19 -20.98 34.84
N GLU A 670 -3.31 -20.30 35.57
CA GLU A 670 -2.40 -20.92 36.54
C GLU A 670 -2.66 -20.45 37.97
N VAL A 671 -2.42 -21.36 38.92
CA VAL A 671 -2.36 -21.04 40.35
C VAL A 671 -1.17 -21.77 40.97
N PRO A 672 -0.41 -21.13 41.89
CA PRO A 672 0.69 -21.80 42.58
C PRO A 672 0.26 -23.14 43.20
N ALA A 673 1.08 -24.17 43.01
CA ALA A 673 0.82 -25.52 43.51
C ALA A 673 0.78 -25.54 45.05
N ASP A 674 1.63 -24.71 45.69
CA ASP A 674 1.78 -24.61 47.14
C ASP A 674 0.92 -23.49 47.78
N ALA A 675 -0.13 -23.02 47.10
CA ALA A 675 -0.92 -21.89 47.59
C ALA A 675 -1.54 -22.16 48.98
N ALA A 676 -0.92 -21.63 50.04
CA ALA A 676 -1.53 -21.45 51.34
C ALA A 676 -2.54 -20.28 51.28
N PRO A 677 -3.62 -20.28 52.07
CA PRO A 677 -4.63 -19.22 52.02
C PRO A 677 -4.00 -17.85 52.31
N THR A 678 -4.09 -16.93 51.35
CA THR A 678 -3.66 -15.54 51.52
C THR A 678 -4.53 -14.90 52.61
N ALA A 679 -3.91 -14.51 53.72
CA ALA A 679 -4.62 -13.89 54.83
C ALA A 679 -5.31 -12.60 54.36
N ALA A 680 -6.58 -12.44 54.70
CA ALA A 680 -7.30 -11.19 54.49
C ALA A 680 -6.55 -10.05 55.20
N PRO A 681 -6.41 -8.85 54.60
CA PRO A 681 -5.80 -7.72 55.28
C PRO A 681 -6.60 -7.42 56.55
N SER A 682 -5.96 -7.62 57.71
CA SER A 682 -6.53 -7.23 59.00
C SER A 682 -6.70 -5.71 59.00
N ALA A 683 -7.93 -5.24 59.14
CA ALA A 683 -8.19 -3.84 59.44
C ALA A 683 -7.42 -3.48 60.71
N ALA A 684 -6.43 -2.60 60.60
CA ALA A 684 -5.75 -2.02 61.75
C ALA A 684 -6.74 -1.10 62.48
N PRO A 685 -6.79 -1.12 63.82
CA PRO A 685 -7.67 -0.24 64.57
C PRO A 685 -7.16 1.20 64.48
N SER A 686 -7.94 2.07 63.84
CA SER A 686 -7.72 3.52 63.89
C SER A 686 -8.01 4.04 65.29
N SER A 687 -6.98 4.62 65.93
CA SER A 687 -7.12 5.39 67.16
C SER A 687 -8.03 6.61 66.92
N GLN A 688 -9.18 6.64 67.59
CA GLN A 688 -10.06 7.80 67.68
C GLN A 688 -9.34 8.99 68.33
N ALA A 689 -9.34 10.14 67.65
CA ALA A 689 -9.22 11.43 68.27
C ALA A 689 -10.61 12.11 68.26
N THR A 690 -11.10 12.44 69.45
CA THR A 690 -12.38 13.08 69.74
C THR A 690 -12.38 14.56 69.36
N PRO A 691 -13.47 15.10 68.78
CA PRO A 691 -13.83 16.51 68.93
C PRO A 691 -15.03 16.69 69.87
N PRO A 692 -15.14 17.83 70.60
CA PRO A 692 -16.20 18.03 71.57
C PRO A 692 -17.53 18.43 70.91
N SER A 693 -18.60 17.92 71.52
CA SER A 693 -20.01 18.17 71.26
C SER A 693 -20.47 19.57 71.71
N THR A 694 -21.41 20.20 71.00
CA THR A 694 -22.79 20.51 71.48
C THR A 694 -23.61 21.29 70.43
N PRO A 695 -24.96 21.32 70.52
CA PRO A 695 -25.86 21.12 69.37
C PRO A 695 -26.81 22.31 69.08
N SER A 696 -27.53 22.28 67.96
CA SER A 696 -28.86 22.91 67.83
C SER A 696 -29.68 22.30 66.68
N THR A 697 -30.95 22.05 67.01
CA THR A 697 -32.06 21.39 66.30
C THR A 697 -32.80 22.28 65.29
N PRO A 698 -33.74 21.73 64.46
CA PRO A 698 -34.16 22.25 63.15
C PRO A 698 -35.46 23.07 63.20
N PRO A 699 -36.05 23.50 62.05
CA PRO A 699 -37.18 22.73 61.52
C PRO A 699 -37.45 22.73 59.99
N SER A 700 -38.17 21.66 59.63
CA SER A 700 -39.14 21.33 58.58
C SER A 700 -39.73 22.33 57.54
N THR A 701 -40.07 21.71 56.40
CA THR A 701 -41.31 21.79 55.57
C THR A 701 -41.61 23.02 54.71
N GLY A 702 -41.94 22.77 53.44
CA GLY A 702 -42.77 23.65 52.62
C GLY A 702 -42.69 23.37 51.12
N ALA A 703 -43.56 22.51 50.61
CA ALA A 703 -43.86 22.40 49.18
C ALA A 703 -44.81 23.53 48.76
N ALA A 704 -44.62 24.11 47.56
CA ALA A 704 -45.70 24.46 46.64
C ALA A 704 -45.16 24.97 45.29
N SER A 705 -45.82 24.45 44.25
CA SER A 705 -45.79 24.71 42.82
C SER A 705 -46.18 26.13 42.36
N SER A 706 -45.64 26.59 41.22
CA SER A 706 -46.42 27.14 40.10
C SER A 706 -45.54 27.56 38.90
N THR A 707 -45.69 26.89 37.76
CA THR A 707 -45.55 27.43 36.39
C THR A 707 -46.77 28.32 36.04
N PRO A 708 -46.93 29.00 34.87
CA PRO A 708 -46.09 29.13 33.65
C PRO A 708 -45.98 30.56 33.02
N SER A 709 -45.21 30.69 31.93
CA SER A 709 -45.60 31.28 30.62
C SER A 709 -44.78 32.45 30.02
N ALA A 710 -44.24 32.17 28.81
CA ALA A 710 -44.20 32.94 27.55
C ALA A 710 -43.44 34.28 27.38
N GLY A 711 -42.24 34.19 26.75
CA GLY A 711 -41.68 34.93 25.57
C GLY A 711 -41.63 36.47 25.50
N PRO A 712 -41.03 37.10 24.45
CA PRO A 712 -40.03 36.64 23.47
C PRO A 712 -38.86 37.67 23.21
N SER A 713 -37.97 37.32 22.26
CA SER A 713 -37.24 38.21 21.31
C SER A 713 -35.76 38.59 21.50
N ALA A 714 -35.07 38.46 20.36
CA ALA A 714 -33.97 39.27 19.79
C ALA A 714 -32.49 38.94 20.11
N SER A 715 -31.91 38.21 19.16
CA SER A 715 -30.59 38.39 18.50
C SER A 715 -29.68 39.55 18.95
N VAL A 716 -28.40 39.23 19.24
CA VAL A 716 -27.22 40.04 18.87
C VAL A 716 -26.01 39.12 18.61
N THR A 717 -25.43 39.26 17.42
CA THR A 717 -24.09 38.80 16.99
C THR A 717 -23.02 39.72 17.57
N VAL A 718 -21.95 39.19 18.19
CA VAL A 718 -20.63 39.87 18.28
C VAL A 718 -19.51 38.84 18.40
N THR A 719 -18.63 38.80 17.40
CA THR A 719 -17.23 38.33 17.47
C THR A 719 -16.40 39.28 18.32
N PRO A 720 -15.33 38.81 18.99
CA PRO A 720 -14.03 39.34 18.58
C PRO A 720 -12.86 38.33 18.60
N SER A 721 -11.93 38.59 17.69
CA SER A 721 -10.60 38.03 17.55
C SER A 721 -9.67 38.36 18.73
N ALA A 722 -8.71 37.47 19.03
CA ALA A 722 -7.38 37.83 19.52
C ALA A 722 -6.38 36.66 19.37
N THR A 723 -5.29 36.91 18.63
CA THR A 723 -4.01 36.16 18.60
C THR A 723 -3.27 36.33 19.94
N PRO A 724 -2.40 35.38 20.38
CA PRO A 724 -0.95 35.40 20.10
C PRO A 724 -0.36 33.96 19.94
N GLY A 725 0.84 33.63 19.48
CA GLY A 725 2.09 34.32 19.19
C GLY A 725 3.27 33.33 19.35
N ALA A 726 4.20 33.35 18.38
CA ALA A 726 5.62 32.96 18.41
C ALA A 726 6.10 31.53 18.74
N GLN A 727 6.86 31.01 17.76
CA GLN A 727 7.74 29.84 17.72
C GLN A 727 8.87 29.85 18.77
N ALA A 728 9.30 28.64 19.15
CA ALA A 728 10.68 28.35 19.51
C ALA A 728 11.19 27.19 18.62
N ALA A 729 12.23 27.45 17.84
CA ALA A 729 13.03 26.45 17.15
C ALA A 729 14.24 26.06 18.01
N PRO A 730 14.76 24.83 17.92
CA PRO A 730 16.15 24.55 18.26
C PRO A 730 17.01 24.44 17.00
N SER A 731 18.03 25.29 16.97
CA SER A 731 19.15 25.29 16.04
C SER A 731 20.12 24.15 16.34
N ALA A 732 20.72 23.55 15.31
CA ALA A 732 22.10 23.05 15.37
C ALA A 732 22.69 22.89 13.96
N SER A 733 23.73 23.68 13.67
CA SER A 733 24.63 23.51 12.53
C SER A 733 25.94 22.84 12.98
N ALA A 734 26.54 22.09 12.06
CA ALA A 734 27.83 21.38 12.09
C ALA A 734 29.04 22.30 12.45
N ALA A 735 30.28 21.87 12.75
CA ALA A 735 31.10 20.72 12.34
C ALA A 735 32.35 20.57 13.29
N PRO A 736 33.50 19.98 12.89
CA PRO A 736 33.96 18.62 13.22
C PRO A 736 35.21 18.57 14.14
N SER A 737 35.60 17.37 14.57
CA SER A 737 36.91 17.11 15.18
C SER A 737 37.53 15.82 14.65
N ASP A 738 38.81 15.93 14.26
CA ASP A 738 39.71 14.89 13.77
C ASP A 738 39.89 13.70 14.73
N GLY A 739 40.15 12.52 14.17
CA GLY A 739 40.57 11.35 14.93
C GLY A 739 40.81 10.11 14.08
N ALA A 740 42.03 9.95 13.59
CA ALA A 740 42.54 8.77 12.90
C ALA A 740 42.43 7.48 13.74
N GLY A 741 42.23 6.33 13.09
CA GLY A 741 42.50 5.04 13.73
C GLY A 741 41.87 3.79 13.11
N ALA A 742 42.63 3.14 12.22
CA ALA A 742 42.81 1.70 12.07
C ALA A 742 41.64 0.79 11.60
N VAL A 743 41.85 0.25 10.40
CA VAL A 743 41.34 -1.03 9.86
C VAL A 743 41.81 -2.21 10.71
N PRO A 744 41.04 -3.31 10.78
CA PRO A 744 41.64 -4.60 10.42
C PRO A 744 40.80 -5.45 9.48
N ASP A 745 41.53 -6.07 8.54
CA ASP A 745 41.15 -7.19 7.70
C ASP A 745 40.65 -8.41 8.48
N GLY A 746 39.80 -9.23 7.82
CA GLY A 746 40.09 -10.66 7.79
C GLY A 746 38.94 -11.64 7.98
N LYS A 747 38.66 -12.33 6.86
CA LYS A 747 38.37 -13.77 6.71
C LYS A 747 36.93 -14.31 6.84
N ALA A 748 36.48 -14.73 5.66
CA ALA A 748 35.67 -15.91 5.40
C ALA A 748 36.12 -17.14 6.21
N THR A 749 35.13 -17.89 6.71
CA THR A 749 35.28 -19.31 7.07
C THR A 749 34.07 -20.09 6.54
N ALA A 750 34.38 -21.22 5.92
CA ALA A 750 33.44 -22.18 5.37
C ALA A 750 32.92 -23.15 6.45
N SER A 751 31.77 -23.76 6.11
CA SER A 751 30.96 -24.83 6.73
C SER A 751 31.69 -25.95 7.53
N PRO A 752 30.95 -26.76 8.33
CA PRO A 752 30.46 -28.02 7.77
C PRO A 752 29.07 -28.51 8.26
N GLY A 753 28.29 -28.99 7.27
CA GLY A 753 27.42 -30.18 7.18
C GLY A 753 26.82 -30.93 8.38
N GLY A 754 25.55 -31.32 8.20
CA GLY A 754 25.09 -32.71 8.44
C GLY A 754 23.73 -32.86 9.13
N GLY A 755 22.77 -33.54 8.47
CA GLY A 755 21.70 -34.30 9.14
C GLY A 755 20.30 -34.16 8.54
N ASP A 756 19.93 -35.11 7.69
CA ASP A 756 18.57 -35.38 7.18
C ASP A 756 17.59 -35.79 8.30
N ASP A 757 16.30 -35.47 8.14
CA ASP A 757 15.20 -36.41 8.34
C ASP A 757 13.86 -35.85 7.79
N ASP A 758 13.17 -36.72 7.05
CA ASP A 758 11.96 -36.52 6.25
C ASP A 758 10.66 -36.34 7.07
N GLY A 759 9.70 -35.59 6.49
CA GLY A 759 8.32 -35.49 7.01
C GLY A 759 7.35 -34.60 6.22
N SER A 760 7.02 -35.01 4.98
CA SER A 760 5.80 -34.75 4.16
C SER A 760 4.57 -34.16 4.91
N ALA A 761 3.71 -33.23 4.47
CA ALA A 761 3.23 -32.66 3.19
C ALA A 761 2.53 -31.30 3.51
N ALA A 762 2.23 -30.33 2.63
CA ALA A 762 1.88 -30.33 1.21
C ALA A 762 2.19 -28.93 0.58
N PRO A 763 2.46 -28.83 -0.73
CA PRO A 763 2.77 -27.57 -1.39
C PRO A 763 1.50 -26.83 -1.80
N VAL A 764 1.37 -25.54 -1.42
CA VAL A 764 0.36 -24.64 -1.97
C VAL A 764 0.98 -23.95 -3.19
N GLY A 765 0.42 -24.26 -4.36
CA GLY A 765 0.90 -23.79 -5.65
C GLY A 765 0.77 -22.27 -5.80
N VAL A 766 1.83 -21.70 -6.35
CA VAL A 766 2.01 -20.29 -6.67
C VAL A 766 1.06 -19.90 -7.79
N GLY A 767 0.11 -19.00 -7.51
CA GLY A 767 -0.83 -18.46 -8.49
C GLY A 767 -0.16 -17.43 -9.39
N GLY A 768 0.46 -17.89 -10.47
CA GLY A 768 0.64 -17.07 -11.67
C GLY A 768 -0.69 -16.98 -12.43
N LEU A 769 -1.01 -15.79 -12.94
CA LEU A 769 -2.11 -15.57 -13.89
C LEU A 769 -2.13 -16.68 -14.97
N PRO A 770 -3.24 -17.43 -15.17
CA PRO A 770 -3.35 -18.29 -16.33
C PRO A 770 -3.66 -17.46 -17.57
N ALA A 771 -2.85 -17.65 -18.61
CA ALA A 771 -3.09 -17.14 -19.95
C ALA A 771 -4.43 -17.66 -20.50
N ALA A 772 -5.27 -16.76 -20.99
CA ALA A 772 -6.45 -17.12 -21.76
C ALA A 772 -6.01 -17.75 -23.10
N THR A 773 -6.24 -19.05 -23.25
CA THR A 773 -5.99 -19.77 -24.49
C THR A 773 -6.92 -19.30 -25.60
N SER A 774 -6.33 -18.76 -26.66
CA SER A 774 -6.96 -18.55 -27.96
C SER A 774 -7.17 -19.90 -28.65
N GLY A 775 -8.43 -20.29 -28.84
CA GLY A 775 -8.78 -21.48 -29.61
C GLY A 775 -8.79 -21.19 -31.12
N ALA A 776 -7.69 -21.50 -31.80
CA ALA A 776 -7.67 -21.63 -33.26
C ALA A 776 -6.76 -22.81 -33.66
N GLY A 777 -7.35 -23.85 -34.27
CA GLY A 777 -6.61 -25.05 -34.67
C GLY A 777 -7.46 -26.11 -35.36
N THR A 778 -7.89 -25.78 -36.58
CA THR A 778 -8.02 -26.66 -37.76
C THR A 778 -8.05 -28.19 -37.59
N ALA A 779 -9.16 -28.81 -37.98
CA ALA A 779 -9.17 -30.14 -38.60
C ALA A 779 -10.15 -30.16 -39.80
N ALA A 780 -9.64 -30.65 -40.93
CA ALA A 780 -10.29 -30.72 -42.24
C ALA A 780 -11.27 -31.94 -42.35
N PRO A 781 -12.05 -32.07 -43.45
CA PRO A 781 -13.43 -32.55 -43.43
C PRO A 781 -13.59 -34.03 -43.79
N GLU A 782 -14.72 -34.63 -43.40
CA GLU A 782 -15.28 -35.76 -44.14
C GLU A 782 -16.82 -35.84 -44.05
N ALA A 783 -17.40 -36.39 -45.11
CA ALA A 783 -18.72 -36.10 -45.65
C ALA A 783 -19.84 -37.09 -45.26
N ARG A 784 -21.06 -36.74 -45.72
CA ARG A 784 -22.33 -37.50 -45.83
C ARG A 784 -23.26 -37.29 -44.64
N GLY A 785 -24.54 -36.93 -44.77
CA GLY A 785 -25.42 -36.72 -45.93
C GLY A 785 -26.88 -36.78 -45.46
N ALA A 786 -27.77 -36.05 -46.15
CA ALA A 786 -29.25 -36.12 -46.11
C ALA A 786 -29.92 -35.83 -44.74
N GLY A 787 -31.00 -35.06 -44.58
CA GLY A 787 -32.01 -34.52 -45.48
C GLY A 787 -33.27 -34.32 -44.62
N GLY A 788 -34.04 -33.25 -44.84
CA GLY A 788 -35.38 -33.11 -44.23
C GLY A 788 -35.70 -31.73 -43.65
N LYS A 789 -36.31 -30.89 -44.48
CA LYS A 789 -37.35 -29.89 -44.12
C LYS A 789 -38.66 -30.40 -44.75
N PRO A 790 -39.88 -29.87 -44.50
CA PRO A 790 -40.28 -28.71 -43.68
C PRO A 790 -41.66 -28.90 -42.95
N ILE A 791 -42.32 -27.76 -42.63
CA ILE A 791 -43.74 -27.52 -42.28
C ILE A 791 -43.96 -27.44 -40.76
N GLY A 792 -44.53 -26.41 -40.12
CA GLY A 792 -45.46 -25.35 -40.52
C GLY A 792 -46.67 -25.41 -39.59
N GLY A 793 -47.00 -24.35 -38.85
CA GLY A 793 -48.17 -24.37 -37.95
C GLY A 793 -48.36 -23.13 -37.11
N SER A 794 -49.34 -22.31 -37.52
CA SER A 794 -49.82 -21.05 -36.95
C SER A 794 -50.95 -21.24 -35.91
N GLY A 795 -51.11 -20.23 -35.04
CA GLY A 795 -52.34 -19.94 -34.27
C GLY A 795 -52.17 -20.17 -32.77
N GLY A 796 -52.66 -19.35 -31.83
CA GLY A 796 -53.50 -18.16 -31.85
C GLY A 796 -53.76 -17.76 -30.39
N TRP A 797 -53.88 -16.46 -30.10
CA TRP A 797 -54.15 -15.90 -28.77
C TRP A 797 -55.55 -16.27 -28.22
N PRO A 798 -55.81 -16.11 -26.91
CA PRO A 798 -56.40 -14.84 -26.44
C PRO A 798 -55.87 -14.26 -25.11
N LEU A 799 -56.06 -12.95 -25.04
CA LEU A 799 -55.86 -11.96 -23.98
C LEU A 799 -56.76 -12.15 -22.74
N ALA A 800 -56.35 -11.64 -21.56
CA ALA A 800 -56.78 -10.30 -21.08
C ALA A 800 -56.45 -9.98 -19.59
N ARG A 801 -55.84 -8.78 -19.41
CA ARG A 801 -56.15 -7.70 -18.43
C ARG A 801 -55.81 -7.94 -16.93
N THR A 802 -55.29 -6.98 -16.14
CA THR A 802 -55.17 -5.51 -16.20
C THR A 802 -54.25 -5.03 -15.06
N GLY A 803 -53.54 -3.90 -15.25
CA GLY A 803 -52.97 -3.13 -14.12
C GLY A 803 -51.84 -2.18 -14.50
N THR A 804 -52.16 -1.01 -15.04
CA THR A 804 -51.25 0.11 -15.35
C THR A 804 -50.96 0.99 -14.13
N SER A 805 -49.73 1.48 -13.99
CA SER A 805 -49.46 2.86 -13.56
C SER A 805 -48.25 3.43 -14.30
N LEU A 806 -48.49 4.49 -15.08
CA LEU A 806 -47.51 5.32 -15.77
C LEU A 806 -46.91 6.33 -14.78
N GLY A 807 -45.59 6.49 -14.83
CA GLY A 807 -44.85 7.64 -14.29
C GLY A 807 -43.72 7.98 -15.26
N ALA A 808 -43.74 9.19 -15.79
CA ALA A 808 -42.95 9.68 -16.91
C ALA A 808 -41.45 9.84 -16.61
N GLY A 809 -40.59 9.65 -17.62
CA GLY A 809 -39.21 10.18 -17.56
C GLY A 809 -38.14 9.49 -18.41
N VAL A 810 -38.37 9.16 -19.69
CA VAL A 810 -37.30 8.77 -20.63
C VAL A 810 -37.32 9.71 -21.82
N ILE A 811 -36.55 10.81 -21.77
CA ILE A 811 -35.89 11.48 -22.91
C ILE A 811 -34.75 12.35 -22.34
N ALA A 812 -33.49 11.90 -22.37
CA ALA A 812 -32.30 12.77 -22.36
C ALA A 812 -31.03 11.95 -22.64
N LEU A 813 -30.82 11.54 -23.90
CA LEU A 813 -29.56 10.92 -24.32
C LEU A 813 -29.24 11.24 -25.79
N THR A 814 -29.17 12.54 -26.12
CA THR A 814 -28.62 13.04 -27.41
C THR A 814 -28.21 14.53 -27.34
N LEU A 815 -27.52 15.01 -26.29
CA LEU A 815 -26.99 16.39 -26.26
C LEU A 815 -25.68 16.53 -25.44
N ILE A 816 -24.60 15.87 -25.86
CA ILE A 816 -23.24 16.22 -25.38
C ILE A 816 -22.28 16.55 -26.54
N THR A 817 -22.55 16.08 -27.77
CA THR A 817 -21.71 16.38 -28.94
C THR A 817 -22.07 17.67 -29.69
N GLY A 818 -23.21 18.31 -29.39
CA GLY A 818 -23.67 19.53 -30.08
C GLY A 818 -23.31 20.86 -29.40
N GLY A 819 -23.01 20.87 -28.09
CA GLY A 819 -22.78 22.10 -27.32
C GLY A 819 -21.40 22.72 -27.53
N TYR A 820 -20.40 21.92 -27.89
CA TYR A 820 -19.01 22.35 -27.99
C TYR A 820 -18.72 23.18 -29.26
N LEU A 821 -19.52 23.02 -30.33
CA LEU A 821 -19.32 23.74 -31.60
C LEU A 821 -20.03 25.10 -31.67
N ILE A 822 -20.96 25.41 -30.76
CA ILE A 822 -21.69 26.69 -30.75
C ILE A 822 -20.99 27.75 -29.90
N LEU A 823 -20.23 27.35 -28.87
CA LEU A 823 -19.48 28.29 -28.02
C LEU A 823 -18.21 28.85 -28.68
N ARG A 824 -17.66 28.17 -29.71
CA ARG A 824 -16.47 28.67 -30.43
C ARG A 824 -16.78 29.71 -31.52
N ARG A 825 -18.06 29.86 -31.92
CA ARG A 825 -18.46 30.83 -32.96
C ARG A 825 -18.90 32.19 -32.41
N ARG A 826 -18.97 32.35 -31.09
CA ARG A 826 -19.37 33.62 -30.42
C ARG A 826 -18.22 34.40 -29.79
N ARG A 827 -16.96 33.97 -29.99
CA ARG A 827 -15.74 34.66 -29.50
C ARG A 827 -14.86 35.23 -30.61
N GLN A 828 -15.37 35.34 -31.84
CA GLN A 828 -14.70 36.01 -32.97
C GLN A 828 -15.42 37.27 -33.48
N GLU A 829 -16.49 37.70 -32.82
CA GLU A 829 -17.12 39.00 -33.02
C GLU A 829 -17.48 39.56 -31.64
N ASP A 830 -16.46 40.13 -30.97
CA ASP A 830 -16.55 41.26 -30.02
C ASP A 830 -15.12 41.69 -29.62
#